data_AF-A0A164TWN8-F1
#
_entry.id   AF-A0A164TWN8-F1
#
_cell.length_a   1.000
_cell.length_b   1.000
_cell.length_c   1.000
_cell.angle_alpha   90.00
_cell.angle_beta   90.00
_cell.angle_gamma   90.00
#
_symmetry.space_group_name_H-M   'P 1'
#
loop_
_entity.id
_entity.type
_entity.pdbx_description
1 polymer ?
#
loop_
_entity_poly.entity_id
_entity_poly.type
_entity_poly.pdbx_seq_one_letter_code
_entity_poly.pdbx_strand_id
1 'polypeptide(L)'
;MGCSADGYPSPGLVWTKDGAPLMPDARTAIGLVRIRIERVQLSDQGRYRCTVSNQVATLEAEALLTVIPSVRPTTSPPRPAAVVPQSSSSQSTNRRAPFFIRTPESIEVLTGNSAELLCSADGDPAPTIVWRKDGQNMRQSAHVTPMGNGSLVFRQVQLSDEGTYECTALNEMGVVVARARMRVRERRSVSNRLVLSAVEEARRAVDRAVNETIAALFNRDRSSRLTHNELIRLNRFPTATARELARAAEVYERALAVVRRHIESGHQFNVTREFSYEDALSPQQLDVIANASGCLTHRRKPDCNDMCFHSKYRTFDGTCNNFQQPLWGSSLTGFRRLLKPIYENGFNLPVGWSRSTNYKGFTKPSARLISTRVVSTTQTTSDEIYTHMLMQWGQFLDHDLDLAVPGMASESFGEFVDCRTSCDYSAPCFPIEVPPNDPRIRHHRCMEFVRNSAVCGSGATSVLLNTMLPREQINQLTSYIDASQVYGSTDREARELREVHGNNGHLRRGLLTETGGPLLPFATPNTPVDCKRDREESEIGCFLAGDVRANEQTGLLAMHTLWFREHNRVADELRVINPHWDGDMLYHESRKIIGAIMQHITYEHWLPLIIGHEGMISMGHYKEYNPQTDATISNVFATAALRMGHGLIQPVLQRLNASFLPIPQGHLLLQDAFFAPWRLVEQGGVDPILRGLFAGPAKVRLSDQLLNANLTESLFRPAHLISQDLAALNIQRGRDHALPGYNDWRRYCQLPEAETFDDLQSEIDSQALRDKLQQLYGHPSNIDIWVGGMAEDPVQGAKVGPTFRCLLVEQFRRLRDGDRFWYENPGVFKPEQLTQIKQSTLARVICDSSDDILEVTKNVFKMPNLQSPSFVTCNEIPKVDLRFWAECCHECSNAGQFNSITRRTRRSLDHSYPEDKPAYGEASVLSITSSTSDSFYNNSIPGDEEPVSSRKRVDPQVFRQQAQQSEQQDERIEGLEAMMAKMQRTLKKMARKLKYVESICLEKPIKKKHETKHSQTNCLDSDGVSWKNGESWDKDTCTECNCLGGFIRCTTLQCPVCENPRQVEGECCPLCDVE
;
A
#
# COMPACT_ATOMS: atom_id res chain seq x y z
N MET A 1 12.82 19.94 -41.22
CA MET A 1 11.66 19.73 -42.11
C MET A 1 11.47 18.23 -42.34
N GLY A 2 10.23 17.72 -42.40
CA GLY A 2 9.93 16.29 -42.57
C GLY A 2 9.11 16.01 -43.83
N CYS A 3 9.38 14.89 -44.49
CA CYS A 3 8.65 14.39 -45.66
C CYS A 3 8.52 12.87 -45.52
N SER A 4 7.29 12.37 -45.49
CA SER A 4 6.99 10.95 -45.35
C SER A 4 6.02 10.54 -46.45
N ALA A 5 6.27 9.39 -47.06
CA ALA A 5 5.46 8.83 -48.13
C ALA A 5 5.50 7.31 -48.06
N ASP A 6 4.41 6.68 -48.48
CA ASP A 6 4.22 5.23 -48.49
C ASP A 6 3.61 4.82 -49.84
N GLY A 7 3.99 3.66 -50.38
CA GLY A 7 3.57 3.21 -51.71
C GLY A 7 4.23 1.90 -52.14
N TYR A 8 3.58 1.18 -53.07
CA TYR A 8 4.08 -0.10 -53.60
C TYR A 8 4.26 -0.01 -55.14
N PRO A 9 5.45 -0.35 -55.68
CA PRO A 9 6.71 -0.70 -54.99
C PRO A 9 7.26 0.47 -54.15
N SER A 10 8.09 0.18 -53.14
CA SER A 10 8.60 1.20 -52.21
C SER A 10 9.25 2.38 -52.95
N PRO A 11 8.79 3.63 -52.73
CA PRO A 11 9.30 4.78 -53.46
C PRO A 11 10.61 5.31 -52.87
N GLY A 12 11.50 5.80 -53.74
CA GLY A 12 12.71 6.53 -53.36
C GLY A 12 12.40 7.99 -53.06
N LEU A 13 13.14 8.60 -52.14
CA LEU A 13 12.93 9.97 -51.67
C LEU A 13 14.18 10.82 -51.91
N VAL A 14 14.02 11.96 -52.59
CA VAL A 14 15.10 12.90 -52.94
C VAL A 14 14.74 14.31 -52.48
N TRP A 15 15.70 15.00 -51.87
CA TRP A 15 15.55 16.40 -51.45
C TRP A 15 16.31 17.34 -52.38
N THR A 16 15.70 18.46 -52.74
CA THR A 16 16.35 19.58 -53.42
C THR A 16 16.13 20.89 -52.65
N LYS A 17 17.04 21.84 -52.80
CA LYS A 17 16.92 23.22 -52.32
C LYS A 17 17.07 24.15 -53.51
N ASP A 18 16.08 25.02 -53.71
CA ASP A 18 16.01 25.97 -54.82
C ASP A 18 16.22 25.30 -56.19
N GLY A 19 15.74 24.06 -56.33
CA GLY A 19 15.85 23.24 -57.54
C GLY A 19 17.14 22.43 -57.67
N ALA A 20 18.13 22.60 -56.80
CA ALA A 20 19.39 21.83 -56.81
C ALA A 20 19.39 20.67 -55.79
N PRO A 21 19.97 19.49 -56.09
CA PRO A 21 20.08 18.38 -55.14
C PRO A 21 20.70 18.84 -53.81
N LEU A 22 19.99 18.58 -52.71
CA LEU A 22 20.49 18.92 -51.39
C LEU A 22 21.44 17.80 -50.95
N MET A 23 22.71 18.14 -50.75
CA MET A 23 23.73 17.22 -50.27
C MET A 23 23.95 17.39 -48.76
N PRO A 24 24.24 16.32 -48.01
CA PRO A 24 24.57 16.44 -46.60
C PRO A 24 25.91 17.18 -46.42
N ASP A 25 25.98 18.04 -45.40
CA ASP A 25 27.18 18.79 -45.02
C ASP A 25 27.35 18.82 -43.48
N ALA A 26 28.36 19.53 -42.98
CA ALA A 26 28.67 19.60 -41.55
C ALA A 26 27.54 20.21 -40.68
N ARG A 27 26.56 20.91 -41.26
CA ARG A 27 25.39 21.47 -40.56
C ARG A 27 24.06 20.82 -41.00
N THR A 28 24.03 20.16 -42.15
CA THR A 28 22.83 19.65 -42.80
C THR A 28 22.86 18.13 -42.85
N ALA A 29 22.06 17.49 -41.99
CA ALA A 29 21.85 16.05 -41.99
C ALA A 29 20.58 15.68 -42.76
N ILE A 30 20.70 14.77 -43.73
CA ILE A 30 19.60 14.28 -44.58
C ILE A 30 19.30 12.82 -44.20
N GLY A 31 18.17 12.59 -43.53
CA GLY A 31 17.67 11.25 -43.22
C GLY A 31 16.55 10.82 -44.16
N LEU A 32 16.17 9.53 -44.09
CA LEU A 32 15.18 8.89 -44.97
C LEU A 32 13.82 9.58 -45.06
N VAL A 33 13.43 10.39 -44.05
CA VAL A 33 12.14 11.10 -43.99
C VAL A 33 12.25 12.53 -43.45
N ARG A 34 13.46 13.05 -43.17
CA ARG A 34 13.64 14.39 -42.58
C ARG A 34 15.00 14.99 -42.88
N ILE A 35 15.03 16.32 -43.04
CA ILE A 35 16.25 17.13 -43.08
C ILE A 35 16.36 17.99 -41.82
N ARG A 36 17.57 18.04 -41.25
CA ARG A 36 17.92 18.84 -40.06
C ARG A 36 19.10 19.75 -40.40
N ILE A 37 18.93 21.05 -40.20
CA ILE A 37 19.97 22.08 -40.39
C ILE A 37 20.28 22.67 -39.01
N GLU A 38 21.53 22.54 -38.56
CA GLU A 38 21.99 23.06 -37.28
C GLU A 38 22.65 24.44 -37.44
N ARG A 39 22.41 25.33 -36.47
CA ARG A 39 22.87 26.73 -36.50
C ARG A 39 22.44 27.43 -37.80
N VAL A 40 21.12 27.59 -37.95
CA VAL A 40 20.47 28.15 -39.15
C VAL A 40 20.98 29.58 -39.43
N GLN A 41 21.45 29.81 -40.64
CA GLN A 41 21.99 31.07 -41.15
C GLN A 41 21.09 31.63 -42.25
N LEU A 42 21.24 32.92 -42.56
CA LEU A 42 20.52 33.57 -43.66
C LEU A 42 20.71 32.83 -45.01
N SER A 43 21.85 32.18 -45.23
CA SER A 43 22.11 31.37 -46.43
C SER A 43 21.28 30.08 -46.51
N ASP A 44 20.72 29.60 -45.39
CA ASP A 44 19.86 28.40 -45.36
C ASP A 44 18.44 28.70 -45.84
N GLN A 45 18.07 29.99 -45.92
CA GLN A 45 16.83 30.41 -46.55
C GLN A 45 16.75 29.89 -47.99
N GLY A 46 15.58 29.38 -48.37
CA GLY A 46 15.38 28.76 -49.68
C GLY A 46 14.15 27.87 -49.69
N ARG A 47 13.76 27.41 -50.88
CA ARG A 47 12.64 26.52 -51.12
C ARG A 47 13.14 25.07 -51.16
N TYR A 48 12.71 24.28 -50.20
CA TYR A 48 13.08 22.88 -50.09
C TYR A 48 11.98 22.01 -50.68
N ARG A 49 12.32 21.16 -51.65
CA ARG A 49 11.40 20.21 -52.29
C ARG A 49 11.80 18.79 -51.92
N CYS A 50 10.81 18.00 -51.55
CA CYS A 50 10.91 16.55 -51.43
C CYS A 50 10.19 15.92 -52.62
N THR A 51 10.92 15.13 -53.41
CA THR A 51 10.38 14.37 -54.53
C THR A 51 10.44 12.88 -54.18
N VAL A 52 9.30 12.23 -54.23
CA VAL A 52 9.15 10.81 -53.91
C VAL A 52 8.66 10.07 -55.15
N SER A 53 9.40 9.05 -55.61
CA SER A 53 9.06 8.33 -56.84
C SER A 53 9.21 6.82 -56.72
N ASN A 54 8.27 6.10 -57.31
CA ASN A 54 8.42 4.68 -57.64
C ASN A 54 8.06 4.45 -59.12
N GLN A 55 7.96 3.19 -59.52
CA GLN A 55 7.63 2.78 -60.88
C GLN A 55 6.20 3.15 -61.31
N VAL A 56 5.35 3.58 -60.37
CA VAL A 56 3.92 3.85 -60.58
C VAL A 56 3.64 5.36 -60.62
N ALA A 57 4.26 6.14 -59.73
CA ALA A 57 4.03 7.58 -59.62
C ALA A 57 5.22 8.32 -59.02
N THR A 58 5.33 9.61 -59.39
CA THR A 58 6.22 10.59 -58.76
C THR A 58 5.37 11.69 -58.13
N LEU A 59 5.60 11.97 -56.85
CA LEU A 59 4.90 12.96 -56.05
C LEU A 59 5.89 13.96 -55.45
N GLU A 60 5.50 15.22 -55.33
CA GLU A 60 6.39 16.28 -54.85
C GLU A 60 5.70 17.17 -53.81
N ALA A 61 6.46 17.59 -52.81
CA ALA A 61 6.01 18.55 -51.80
C ALA A 61 7.11 19.59 -51.53
N GLU A 62 6.71 20.86 -51.38
CA GLU A 62 7.64 21.97 -51.16
C GLU A 62 7.34 22.76 -49.88
N ALA A 63 8.40 23.23 -49.22
CA ALA A 63 8.34 24.15 -48.09
C ALA A 63 9.36 25.28 -48.28
N LEU A 64 8.97 26.51 -47.90
CA LEU A 64 9.87 27.67 -47.91
C LEU A 64 10.43 27.88 -46.50
N LEU A 65 11.76 27.89 -46.36
CA LEU A 65 12.43 28.27 -45.12
C LEU A 65 12.80 29.75 -45.18
N THR A 66 12.35 30.54 -44.21
CA THR A 66 12.73 31.96 -44.05
C THR A 66 13.45 32.16 -42.73
N VAL A 67 14.61 32.82 -42.74
CA VAL A 67 15.47 32.96 -41.56
C VAL A 67 15.46 34.40 -41.07
N ILE A 68 14.99 34.61 -39.84
CA ILE A 68 14.83 35.94 -39.24
C ILE A 68 16.00 36.23 -38.29
N PRO A 69 16.79 37.29 -38.50
CA PRO A 69 17.90 37.65 -37.60
C PRO A 69 17.39 38.23 -36.27
N SER A 70 17.95 37.77 -35.15
CA SER A 70 17.58 38.22 -33.81
C SER A 70 18.40 39.44 -33.38
N VAL A 71 17.74 40.53 -32.99
CA VAL A 71 18.35 41.68 -32.28
C VAL A 71 18.07 41.55 -30.78
N ARG A 72 19.10 41.69 -29.93
CA ARG A 72 18.97 41.63 -28.45
C ARG A 72 18.83 43.04 -27.84
N PRO A 73 17.93 43.26 -26.86
CA PRO A 73 17.94 44.45 -26.02
C PRO A 73 18.52 44.20 -24.62
N THR A 74 19.30 45.18 -24.12
CA THR A 74 19.95 45.24 -22.80
C THR A 74 19.12 46.03 -21.77
N THR A 75 18.97 45.47 -20.56
CA THR A 75 19.00 46.05 -19.16
C THR A 75 18.92 47.58 -18.99
N SER A 76 18.24 48.26 -18.04
CA SER A 76 17.66 48.01 -16.69
C SER A 76 16.98 49.35 -16.16
N PRO A 77 16.33 49.43 -14.97
CA PRO A 77 15.22 50.37 -14.59
C PRO A 77 15.64 51.59 -13.69
N PRO A 78 14.78 52.61 -13.38
CA PRO A 78 13.83 52.57 -12.23
C PRO A 78 12.55 53.49 -12.31
N ARG A 79 11.65 53.34 -11.30
CA ARG A 79 10.45 54.16 -10.93
C ARG A 79 10.84 55.17 -9.79
N PRO A 80 10.00 56.08 -9.23
CA PRO A 80 8.65 56.60 -9.58
C PRO A 80 8.42 58.15 -9.42
N ALA A 81 7.19 58.59 -9.75
CA ALA A 81 6.39 59.71 -9.18
C ALA A 81 6.33 61.12 -9.85
N ALA A 82 5.17 61.36 -10.49
CA ALA A 82 4.19 62.46 -10.37
C ALA A 82 4.52 63.98 -10.56
N VAL A 83 3.55 64.63 -11.24
CA VAL A 83 3.11 66.06 -11.26
C VAL A 83 3.63 67.01 -12.37
N VAL A 84 2.84 67.06 -13.47
CA VAL A 84 2.21 68.20 -14.25
C VAL A 84 2.65 69.66 -13.88
N PRO A 85 2.71 70.69 -14.79
CA PRO A 85 2.02 70.88 -16.10
C PRO A 85 2.83 71.41 -17.31
N GLN A 86 2.24 71.15 -18.49
CA GLN A 86 2.22 71.88 -19.77
C GLN A 86 3.46 72.62 -20.31
N SER A 87 3.92 72.22 -21.51
CA SER A 87 3.63 72.93 -22.76
C SER A 87 4.25 72.27 -24.01
N SER A 88 3.41 72.12 -25.05
CA SER A 88 3.70 72.06 -26.50
C SER A 88 4.90 71.25 -27.03
N SER A 89 4.63 70.08 -27.62
CA SER A 89 4.74 69.83 -29.08
C SER A 89 4.63 68.33 -29.41
N SER A 90 3.75 68.02 -30.37
CA SER A 90 3.69 66.83 -31.25
C SER A 90 3.93 65.44 -30.65
N GLN A 91 2.87 64.63 -30.49
CA GLN A 91 2.99 63.16 -30.52
C GLN A 91 1.83 62.49 -31.27
N SER A 92 2.25 61.70 -32.26
CA SER A 92 1.48 60.76 -33.07
C SER A 92 0.56 59.86 -32.25
N THR A 93 -0.70 59.75 -32.66
CA THR A 93 -1.60 58.67 -32.25
C THR A 93 -1.10 57.36 -32.88
N ASN A 94 -0.30 56.57 -32.15
CA ASN A 94 0.15 55.25 -32.59
C ASN A 94 -1.00 54.21 -32.49
N ARG A 95 -2.01 54.38 -33.34
CA ARG A 95 -3.00 53.33 -33.61
C ARG A 95 -2.29 52.18 -34.34
N ARG A 96 -2.56 50.92 -33.95
CA ARG A 96 -1.83 49.74 -34.45
C ARG A 96 -2.79 48.70 -35.01
N ALA A 97 -2.49 48.24 -36.23
CA ALA A 97 -3.18 47.12 -36.89
C ALA A 97 -3.07 45.85 -36.04
N PRO A 98 -4.05 44.94 -36.14
CA PRO A 98 -4.08 43.76 -35.30
C PRO A 98 -3.01 42.77 -35.70
N PHE A 99 -2.47 42.03 -34.73
CA PHE A 99 -1.58 40.90 -34.96
C PHE A 99 -1.95 39.74 -34.04
N PHE A 100 -1.75 38.51 -34.50
CA PHE A 100 -2.06 37.34 -33.69
C PHE A 100 -1.01 37.16 -32.57
N ILE A 101 -1.50 36.98 -31.35
CA ILE A 101 -0.71 36.42 -30.25
C ILE A 101 -0.70 34.88 -30.38
N ARG A 102 -1.83 34.29 -30.79
CA ARG A 102 -1.98 32.86 -31.03
C ARG A 102 -2.90 32.61 -32.23
N THR A 103 -2.44 31.75 -33.14
CA THR A 103 -3.21 31.30 -34.30
C THR A 103 -3.74 29.89 -34.10
N PRO A 104 -4.88 29.54 -34.71
CA PRO A 104 -5.41 28.19 -34.61
C PRO A 104 -4.57 27.18 -35.38
N GLU A 105 -4.46 25.98 -34.82
CA GLU A 105 -3.78 24.83 -35.43
C GLU A 105 -4.81 23.80 -35.92
N SER A 106 -4.45 23.03 -36.96
CA SER A 106 -5.35 22.00 -37.50
C SER A 106 -5.45 20.82 -36.52
N ILE A 107 -6.66 20.33 -36.29
CA ILE A 107 -6.94 19.26 -35.31
C ILE A 107 -7.74 18.13 -35.93
N GLU A 108 -7.60 16.94 -35.36
CA GLU A 108 -8.41 15.76 -35.69
C GLU A 108 -9.20 15.35 -34.45
N VAL A 109 -10.52 15.19 -34.60
CA VAL A 109 -11.45 15.00 -33.47
C VAL A 109 -12.44 13.87 -33.79
N LEU A 110 -12.75 13.03 -32.81
CA LEU A 110 -13.78 11.99 -32.95
C LEU A 110 -15.18 12.57 -32.72
N THR A 111 -16.17 12.03 -33.44
CA THR A 111 -17.58 12.40 -33.23
C THR A 111 -18.00 12.23 -31.76
N GLY A 112 -18.65 13.24 -31.18
CA GLY A 112 -19.14 13.27 -29.80
C GLY A 112 -18.18 13.89 -28.78
N ASN A 113 -16.90 14.08 -29.11
CA ASN A 113 -15.95 14.77 -28.23
C ASN A 113 -16.14 16.30 -28.27
N SER A 114 -15.51 17.01 -27.35
CA SER A 114 -15.38 18.48 -27.43
C SER A 114 -14.07 18.87 -28.12
N ALA A 115 -14.05 20.00 -28.80
CA ALA A 115 -12.87 20.53 -29.49
C ALA A 115 -12.72 22.03 -29.27
N GLU A 116 -11.49 22.53 -29.31
CA GLU A 116 -11.19 23.95 -29.19
C GLU A 116 -10.18 24.37 -30.28
N LEU A 117 -10.52 25.43 -31.01
CA LEU A 117 -9.62 26.12 -31.92
C LEU A 117 -9.18 27.44 -31.27
N LEU A 118 -7.93 27.48 -30.84
CA LEU A 118 -7.36 28.61 -30.11
C LEU A 118 -7.12 29.80 -31.05
N CYS A 119 -7.55 30.99 -30.66
CA CYS A 119 -7.20 32.21 -31.38
C CYS A 119 -7.19 33.42 -30.45
N SER A 120 -6.14 34.24 -30.50
CA SER A 120 -6.07 35.52 -29.79
C SER A 120 -5.23 36.53 -30.56
N ALA A 121 -5.61 37.80 -30.49
CA ALA A 121 -4.99 38.90 -31.22
C ALA A 121 -4.96 40.16 -30.36
N ASP A 122 -3.98 41.02 -30.63
CA ASP A 122 -3.80 42.33 -29.98
C ASP A 122 -3.73 43.44 -31.04
N GLY A 123 -4.02 44.67 -30.65
CA GLY A 123 -4.12 45.84 -31.54
C GLY A 123 -4.67 47.07 -30.80
N ASP A 124 -4.53 48.25 -31.40
CA ASP A 124 -5.05 49.50 -30.81
C ASP A 124 -5.82 50.31 -31.87
N PRO A 125 -7.17 50.38 -31.80
CA PRO A 125 -8.05 49.82 -30.77
C PRO A 125 -8.06 48.27 -30.70
N ALA A 126 -8.44 47.70 -29.55
CA ALA A 126 -8.46 46.24 -29.33
C ALA A 126 -9.27 45.51 -30.42
N PRO A 127 -8.71 44.46 -31.06
CA PRO A 127 -9.35 43.85 -32.21
C PRO A 127 -10.48 42.90 -31.84
N THR A 128 -11.53 42.92 -32.66
CA THR A 128 -12.64 41.97 -32.59
C THR A 128 -12.29 40.72 -33.38
N ILE A 129 -12.51 39.54 -32.80
CA ILE A 129 -12.28 38.25 -33.46
C ILE A 129 -13.59 37.72 -34.04
N VAL A 130 -13.56 37.35 -35.32
CA VAL A 130 -14.68 36.78 -36.07
C VAL A 130 -14.25 35.45 -36.67
N TRP A 131 -15.06 34.42 -36.47
CA TRP A 131 -14.83 33.08 -37.01
C TRP A 131 -15.69 32.80 -38.24
N ARG A 132 -15.07 32.17 -39.25
CA ARG A 132 -15.73 31.65 -40.44
C ARG A 132 -15.44 30.16 -40.59
N LYS A 133 -16.39 29.42 -41.14
CA LYS A 133 -16.24 28.02 -41.52
C LYS A 133 -16.43 27.89 -43.02
N ASP A 134 -15.46 27.34 -43.72
CA ASP A 134 -15.48 27.10 -45.16
C ASP A 134 -15.90 28.35 -45.96
N GLY A 135 -15.39 29.52 -45.52
CA GLY A 135 -15.68 30.82 -46.12
C GLY A 135 -17.01 31.47 -45.72
N GLN A 136 -17.85 30.80 -44.93
CA GLN A 136 -19.15 31.33 -44.47
C GLN A 136 -19.09 31.82 -43.02
N ASN A 137 -19.83 32.90 -42.72
CA ASN A 137 -19.97 33.40 -41.36
C ASN A 137 -20.66 32.35 -40.49
N MET A 138 -20.04 32.03 -39.35
CA MET A 138 -20.60 31.06 -38.43
C MET A 138 -21.75 31.64 -37.61
N ARG A 139 -22.81 30.85 -37.41
CA ARG A 139 -23.87 31.18 -36.45
C ARG A 139 -23.48 30.65 -35.08
N GLN A 140 -23.53 31.51 -34.06
CA GLN A 140 -23.34 31.09 -32.67
C GLN A 140 -24.49 30.17 -32.27
N SER A 141 -24.16 29.08 -31.57
CA SER A 141 -25.14 28.13 -31.04
C SER A 141 -24.64 27.54 -29.73
N ALA A 142 -25.47 26.75 -29.05
CA ALA A 142 -25.05 25.97 -27.89
C ALA A 142 -24.02 24.87 -28.24
N HIS A 143 -23.96 24.47 -29.52
CA HIS A 143 -23.05 23.47 -30.09
C HIS A 143 -21.67 24.06 -30.40
N VAL A 144 -21.63 25.27 -30.95
CA VAL A 144 -20.39 25.99 -31.32
C VAL A 144 -20.41 27.41 -30.76
N THR A 145 -19.49 27.69 -29.84
CA THR A 145 -19.49 28.94 -29.06
C THR A 145 -18.12 29.63 -29.10
N PRO A 146 -18.04 30.89 -29.56
CA PRO A 146 -16.83 31.70 -29.42
C PRO A 146 -16.65 32.17 -27.97
N MET A 147 -15.42 32.09 -27.48
CA MET A 147 -15.02 32.44 -26.11
C MET A 147 -14.52 33.88 -26.03
N GLY A 148 -14.60 34.48 -24.83
CA GLY A 148 -14.17 35.87 -24.61
C GLY A 148 -12.66 36.12 -24.83
N ASN A 149 -11.86 35.06 -24.92
CA ASN A 149 -10.44 35.12 -25.26
C ASN A 149 -10.16 35.04 -26.78
N GLY A 150 -11.20 34.92 -27.62
CA GLY A 150 -11.10 34.79 -29.07
C GLY A 150 -11.13 33.35 -29.62
N SER A 151 -11.08 32.34 -28.76
CA SER A 151 -11.05 30.92 -29.16
C SER A 151 -12.44 30.38 -29.48
N LEU A 152 -12.53 29.30 -30.25
CA LEU A 152 -13.78 28.70 -30.70
C LEU A 152 -13.95 27.28 -30.14
N VAL A 153 -15.04 27.04 -29.40
CA VAL A 153 -15.28 25.76 -28.71
C VAL A 153 -16.46 25.02 -29.33
N PHE A 154 -16.28 23.73 -29.58
CA PHE A 154 -17.28 22.77 -30.05
C PHE A 154 -17.63 21.80 -28.93
N ARG A 155 -18.92 21.55 -28.71
CA ARG A 155 -19.43 20.55 -27.76
C ARG A 155 -20.14 19.45 -28.52
N GLN A 156 -19.76 18.19 -28.34
CA GLN A 156 -20.34 17.04 -29.08
C GLN A 156 -20.12 17.13 -30.61
N VAL A 157 -18.87 17.26 -31.05
CA VAL A 157 -18.46 17.38 -32.46
C VAL A 157 -19.17 16.38 -33.37
N GLN A 158 -19.72 16.86 -34.47
CA GLN A 158 -20.46 16.08 -35.47
C GLN A 158 -19.66 15.99 -36.76
N LEU A 159 -19.96 15.01 -37.63
CA LEU A 159 -19.31 14.92 -38.95
C LEU A 159 -19.49 16.20 -39.77
N SER A 160 -20.62 16.88 -39.59
CA SER A 160 -20.91 18.18 -40.20
C SER A 160 -20.01 19.31 -39.69
N ASP A 161 -19.23 19.13 -38.63
CA ASP A 161 -18.28 20.12 -38.11
C ASP A 161 -16.91 20.02 -38.79
N GLU A 162 -16.65 18.97 -39.57
CA GLU A 162 -15.48 18.93 -40.45
C GLU A 162 -15.47 20.15 -41.38
N GLY A 163 -14.32 20.79 -41.51
CA GLY A 163 -14.17 21.99 -42.32
C GLY A 163 -12.91 22.77 -42.01
N THR A 164 -12.73 23.86 -42.76
CA THR A 164 -11.65 24.83 -42.56
C THR A 164 -12.19 26.04 -41.83
N TYR A 165 -11.65 26.28 -40.64
CA TYR A 165 -12.01 27.40 -39.78
C TYR A 165 -11.03 28.54 -39.94
N GLU A 166 -11.56 29.74 -40.08
CA GLU A 166 -10.82 30.97 -40.31
C GLU A 166 -11.08 31.94 -39.16
N CYS A 167 -10.04 32.24 -38.38
CA CYS A 167 -10.06 33.30 -37.37
C CYS A 167 -9.63 34.61 -38.00
N THR A 168 -10.48 35.63 -37.93
CA THR A 168 -10.22 36.98 -38.43
C THR A 168 -10.21 37.96 -37.27
N ALA A 169 -9.06 38.59 -36.99
CA ALA A 169 -8.97 39.68 -36.02
C ALA A 169 -8.98 41.03 -36.75
N LEU A 170 -9.88 41.93 -36.34
CA LEU A 170 -10.12 43.20 -37.02
C LEU A 170 -10.21 44.37 -36.04
N ASN A 171 -9.58 45.49 -36.39
CA ASN A 171 -9.83 46.79 -35.79
C ASN A 171 -9.83 47.87 -36.89
N GLU A 172 -9.99 49.14 -36.52
CA GLU A 172 -9.99 50.26 -37.48
C GLU A 172 -8.68 50.42 -38.27
N MET A 173 -7.58 49.80 -37.81
CA MET A 173 -6.25 49.91 -38.40
C MET A 173 -5.89 48.75 -39.32
N GLY A 174 -6.66 47.66 -39.33
CA GLY A 174 -6.42 46.54 -40.24
C GLY A 174 -7.13 45.25 -39.86
N VAL A 175 -6.88 44.23 -40.67
CA VAL A 175 -7.43 42.87 -40.55
C VAL A 175 -6.30 41.87 -40.70
N VAL A 176 -6.26 40.86 -39.82
CA VAL A 176 -5.39 39.69 -39.94
C VAL A 176 -6.20 38.41 -39.86
N VAL A 177 -5.79 37.38 -40.61
CA VAL A 177 -6.56 36.16 -40.82
C VAL A 177 -5.66 34.93 -40.66
N ALA A 178 -6.13 33.90 -39.94
CA ALA A 178 -5.45 32.62 -39.78
C ALA A 178 -6.44 31.46 -39.96
N ARG A 179 -5.99 30.33 -40.54
CA ARG A 179 -6.84 29.19 -40.88
C ARG A 179 -6.35 27.89 -40.26
N ALA A 180 -7.29 27.05 -39.83
CA ALA A 180 -7.05 25.70 -39.32
C ALA A 180 -8.10 24.71 -39.86
N ARG A 181 -7.69 23.49 -40.19
CA ARG A 181 -8.62 22.43 -40.61
C ARG A 181 -8.98 21.54 -39.44
N MET A 182 -10.27 21.31 -39.24
CA MET A 182 -10.78 20.26 -38.35
C MET A 182 -11.14 19.05 -39.20
N ARG A 183 -10.54 17.89 -38.91
CA ARG A 183 -10.97 16.60 -39.46
C ARG A 183 -11.82 15.87 -38.43
N VAL A 184 -12.95 15.31 -38.85
CA VAL A 184 -13.85 14.59 -37.95
C VAL A 184 -13.89 13.11 -38.32
N ARG A 185 -13.53 12.24 -37.38
CA ARG A 185 -13.61 10.78 -37.56
C ARG A 185 -14.85 10.20 -36.90
N GLU A 186 -15.53 9.32 -37.62
CA GLU A 186 -16.74 8.65 -37.17
C GLU A 186 -16.43 7.58 -36.12
N ARG A 187 -17.16 7.60 -35.00
CA ARG A 187 -17.05 6.61 -33.95
C ARG A 187 -17.87 5.37 -34.29
N ARG A 188 -17.22 4.23 -34.53
CA ARG A 188 -17.90 2.93 -34.61
C ARG A 188 -18.24 2.45 -33.20
N SER A 189 -19.40 2.89 -32.66
CA SER A 189 -19.72 2.69 -31.25
C SER A 189 -20.14 1.26 -30.92
N VAL A 190 -19.57 0.72 -29.86
CA VAL A 190 -20.09 -0.48 -29.18
C VAL A 190 -21.49 -0.19 -28.62
N SER A 191 -22.43 -1.14 -28.64
CA SER A 191 -23.75 -0.91 -28.02
C SER A 191 -23.67 -0.93 -26.50
N ASN A 192 -24.49 -0.11 -25.81
CA ASN A 192 -24.58 -0.14 -24.33
C ASN A 192 -24.94 -1.53 -23.79
N ARG A 193 -25.68 -2.33 -24.57
CA ARG A 193 -26.00 -3.72 -24.23
C ARG A 193 -24.75 -4.60 -24.16
N LEU A 194 -23.81 -4.45 -25.10
CA LEU A 194 -22.54 -5.17 -25.07
C LEU A 194 -21.68 -4.74 -23.88
N VAL A 195 -21.64 -3.42 -23.59
CA VAL A 195 -20.92 -2.87 -22.43
C VAL A 195 -21.43 -3.47 -21.13
N LEU A 196 -22.75 -3.46 -20.90
CA LEU A 196 -23.35 -4.04 -19.70
C LEU A 196 -23.15 -5.56 -19.62
N SER A 197 -23.21 -6.26 -20.76
CA SER A 197 -22.90 -7.70 -20.82
C SER A 197 -21.45 -7.98 -20.43
N ALA A 198 -20.50 -7.15 -20.87
CA ALA A 198 -19.09 -7.27 -20.53
C ALA A 198 -18.84 -7.01 -19.03
N VAL A 199 -19.54 -6.06 -18.42
CA VAL A 199 -19.48 -5.81 -16.97
C VAL A 199 -20.01 -7.01 -16.19
N GLU A 200 -21.13 -7.61 -16.63
CA GLU A 200 -21.70 -8.77 -15.94
C GLU A 200 -20.80 -10.01 -16.06
N GLU A 201 -20.18 -10.24 -17.23
CA GLU A 201 -19.17 -11.29 -17.39
C GLU A 201 -17.96 -11.06 -16.47
N ALA A 202 -17.45 -9.82 -16.44
CA ALA A 202 -16.34 -9.43 -15.58
C ALA A 202 -16.67 -9.63 -14.10
N ARG A 203 -17.88 -9.23 -13.68
CA ARG A 203 -18.38 -9.39 -12.31
C ARG A 203 -18.37 -10.85 -11.88
N ARG A 204 -18.95 -11.75 -12.71
CA ARG A 204 -18.97 -13.19 -12.44
C ARG A 204 -17.57 -13.78 -12.35
N ALA A 205 -16.67 -13.39 -13.25
CA ALA A 205 -15.30 -13.89 -13.27
C ALA A 205 -14.50 -13.47 -12.03
N VAL A 206 -14.62 -12.20 -11.62
CA VAL A 206 -13.95 -11.66 -10.41
C VAL A 206 -14.55 -12.29 -9.15
N ASP A 207 -15.89 -12.30 -9.02
CA ASP A 207 -16.57 -12.83 -7.83
C ASP A 207 -16.26 -14.31 -7.61
N ARG A 208 -16.23 -15.11 -8.67
CA ARG A 208 -15.84 -16.51 -8.60
C ARG A 208 -14.43 -16.66 -8.03
N ALA A 209 -13.43 -16.01 -8.65
CA ALA A 209 -12.04 -16.15 -8.26
C ALA A 209 -11.77 -15.65 -6.83
N VAL A 210 -12.44 -14.56 -6.41
CA VAL A 210 -12.35 -14.03 -5.05
C VAL A 210 -13.02 -14.97 -4.05
N ASN A 211 -14.22 -15.47 -4.34
CA ASN A 211 -14.94 -16.38 -3.45
C ASN A 211 -14.24 -17.74 -3.29
N GLU A 212 -13.63 -18.27 -4.36
CA GLU A 212 -12.79 -19.46 -4.28
C GLU A 212 -11.58 -19.23 -3.38
N THR A 213 -10.91 -18.07 -3.52
CA THR A 213 -9.79 -17.69 -2.65
C THR A 213 -10.24 -17.58 -1.19
N ILE A 214 -11.38 -16.94 -0.92
CA ILE A 214 -11.96 -16.82 0.43
C ILE A 214 -12.34 -18.20 0.98
N ALA A 215 -12.98 -19.05 0.18
CA ALA A 215 -13.36 -20.39 0.61
C ALA A 215 -12.13 -21.24 0.97
N ALA A 216 -11.06 -21.13 0.17
CA ALA A 216 -9.79 -21.81 0.41
C ALA A 216 -9.07 -21.31 1.67
N LEU A 217 -9.22 -20.03 2.05
CA LEU A 217 -8.57 -19.46 3.23
C LEU A 217 -9.41 -19.61 4.52
N PHE A 218 -10.73 -19.48 4.44
CA PHE A 218 -11.60 -19.27 5.61
C PHE A 218 -12.69 -20.34 5.83
N ASN A 219 -13.14 -21.06 4.80
CA ASN A 219 -14.26 -22.01 4.91
C ASN A 219 -13.80 -23.48 5.04
N ARG A 220 -12.59 -23.70 5.57
CA ARG A 220 -12.02 -25.04 5.74
C ARG A 220 -12.33 -25.63 7.11
N ASP A 221 -12.41 -26.96 7.17
CA ASP A 221 -12.48 -27.68 8.43
C ASP A 221 -11.24 -27.37 9.28
N ARG A 222 -11.44 -27.12 10.58
CA ARG A 222 -10.39 -26.75 11.56
C ARG A 222 -9.29 -27.81 11.70
N SER A 223 -9.54 -29.02 11.20
CA SER A 223 -8.62 -30.15 11.12
C SER A 223 -7.61 -30.05 9.96
N SER A 224 -7.90 -29.26 8.92
CA SER A 224 -7.05 -29.18 7.73
C SER A 224 -5.86 -28.22 7.94
N ARG A 225 -4.64 -28.70 7.67
CA ARG A 225 -3.42 -27.88 7.75
C ARG A 225 -3.42 -26.87 6.60
N LEU A 226 -3.32 -25.57 6.93
CA LEU A 226 -3.08 -24.52 5.94
C LEU A 226 -1.69 -24.72 5.35
N THR A 227 -1.57 -24.55 4.04
CA THR A 227 -0.26 -24.45 3.43
C THR A 227 0.40 -23.16 3.89
N HIS A 228 1.71 -23.25 4.00
CA HIS A 228 2.65 -22.15 4.10
C HIS A 228 2.26 -20.88 3.28
N ASN A 229 1.99 -21.00 1.97
CA ASN A 229 1.60 -19.84 1.14
C ASN A 229 0.22 -19.28 1.56
N GLU A 230 -0.72 -20.15 1.94
CA GLU A 230 -2.03 -19.75 2.45
C GLU A 230 -1.91 -18.95 3.75
N LEU A 231 -1.00 -19.30 4.66
CA LEU A 231 -0.76 -18.54 5.90
C LEU A 231 -0.27 -17.12 5.65
N ILE A 232 0.65 -16.93 4.70
CA ILE A 232 1.14 -15.59 4.35
C ILE A 232 0.06 -14.77 3.66
N ARG A 233 -0.72 -15.42 2.79
CA ARG A 233 -1.86 -14.79 2.13
C ARG A 233 -2.93 -14.41 3.14
N LEU A 234 -3.20 -15.25 4.13
CA LEU A 234 -4.12 -15.01 5.24
C LEU A 234 -3.70 -13.74 5.99
N ASN A 235 -2.45 -13.72 6.48
CA ASN A 235 -1.89 -12.60 7.26
C ASN A 235 -1.87 -11.26 6.53
N ARG A 236 -1.90 -11.26 5.19
CA ARG A 236 -1.89 -10.06 4.35
C ARG A 236 -3.21 -9.88 3.59
N PHE A 237 -4.24 -10.66 3.90
CA PHE A 237 -5.47 -10.63 3.13
C PHE A 237 -6.15 -9.26 3.34
N PRO A 238 -6.59 -8.57 2.28
CA PRO A 238 -7.14 -7.23 2.43
C PRO A 238 -8.37 -7.23 3.35
N THR A 239 -8.57 -6.13 4.09
CA THR A 239 -9.76 -5.93 4.94
C THR A 239 -11.04 -5.92 4.11
N ALA A 240 -12.21 -6.11 4.74
CA ALA A 240 -13.48 -6.12 4.01
C ALA A 240 -13.69 -4.85 3.17
N THR A 241 -13.42 -3.68 3.75
CA THR A 241 -13.50 -2.39 3.06
C THR A 241 -12.51 -2.29 1.90
N ALA A 242 -11.26 -2.73 2.10
CA ALA A 242 -10.25 -2.76 1.05
C ALA A 242 -10.64 -3.69 -0.11
N ARG A 243 -11.25 -4.84 0.19
CA ARG A 243 -11.74 -5.82 -0.80
C ARG A 243 -12.88 -5.24 -1.64
N GLU A 244 -13.83 -4.54 -1.02
CA GLU A 244 -14.93 -3.92 -1.77
C GLU A 244 -14.40 -2.90 -2.80
N LEU A 245 -13.45 -2.06 -2.39
CA LEU A 245 -12.79 -1.09 -3.27
C LEU A 245 -12.00 -1.77 -4.39
N ALA A 246 -11.14 -2.73 -4.04
CA ALA A 246 -10.34 -3.46 -5.00
C ALA A 246 -11.21 -4.25 -5.99
N ARG A 247 -12.32 -4.85 -5.53
CA ARG A 247 -13.26 -5.61 -6.36
C ARG A 247 -13.87 -4.72 -7.44
N ALA A 248 -14.32 -3.51 -7.08
CA ALA A 248 -14.89 -2.58 -8.04
C ALA A 248 -13.89 -2.22 -9.16
N ALA A 249 -12.61 -2.07 -8.80
CA ALA A 249 -11.53 -1.79 -9.76
C ALA A 249 -11.23 -2.98 -10.69
N GLU A 250 -11.13 -4.20 -10.14
CA GLU A 250 -10.85 -5.40 -10.93
C GLU A 250 -12.00 -5.72 -11.90
N VAL A 251 -13.26 -5.53 -11.47
CA VAL A 251 -14.43 -5.67 -12.37
C VAL A 251 -14.37 -4.64 -13.50
N TYR A 252 -14.00 -3.39 -13.19
CA TYR A 252 -13.86 -2.33 -14.17
C TYR A 252 -12.81 -2.67 -15.25
N GLU A 253 -11.60 -3.00 -14.82
CA GLU A 253 -10.48 -3.33 -15.71
C GLU A 253 -10.78 -4.58 -16.55
N ARG A 254 -11.39 -5.60 -15.94
CA ARG A 254 -11.77 -6.82 -16.66
C ARG A 254 -12.90 -6.55 -17.66
N ALA A 255 -13.86 -5.69 -17.34
CA ALA A 255 -14.92 -5.32 -18.29
C ALA A 255 -14.33 -4.67 -19.55
N LEU A 256 -13.31 -3.82 -19.41
CA LEU A 256 -12.59 -3.26 -20.57
C LEU A 256 -11.92 -4.37 -21.40
N ALA A 257 -11.20 -5.29 -20.76
CA ALA A 257 -10.58 -6.42 -21.45
C ALA A 257 -11.61 -7.32 -22.18
N VAL A 258 -12.77 -7.53 -21.57
CA VAL A 258 -13.88 -8.28 -22.17
C VAL A 258 -14.46 -7.53 -23.37
N VAL A 259 -14.67 -6.21 -23.28
CA VAL A 259 -15.11 -5.38 -24.41
C VAL A 259 -14.12 -5.51 -25.57
N ARG A 260 -12.82 -5.38 -25.31
CA ARG A 260 -11.78 -5.54 -26.34
C ARG A 260 -11.87 -6.91 -27.01
N ARG A 261 -11.97 -7.98 -26.23
CA ARG A 261 -12.10 -9.35 -26.76
C ARG A 261 -13.33 -9.51 -27.65
N HIS A 262 -14.47 -8.94 -27.26
CA HIS A 262 -15.69 -8.98 -28.06
C HIS A 262 -15.51 -8.23 -29.39
N ILE A 263 -14.85 -7.07 -29.38
CA ILE A 263 -14.50 -6.30 -30.59
C ILE A 263 -13.61 -7.12 -31.52
N GLU A 264 -12.56 -7.75 -30.98
CA GLU A 264 -11.61 -8.57 -31.74
C GLU A 264 -12.27 -9.83 -32.33
N SER A 265 -13.19 -10.48 -31.61
CA SER A 265 -13.89 -11.68 -32.08
C SER A 265 -14.90 -11.42 -33.22
N GLY A 266 -15.36 -10.18 -33.40
CA GLY A 266 -16.49 -9.81 -34.27
C GLY A 266 -16.16 -9.40 -35.72
N HIS A 267 -14.95 -9.66 -36.24
CA HIS A 267 -14.56 -9.57 -37.68
C HIS A 267 -15.28 -8.48 -38.54
N GLN A 268 -15.25 -7.22 -38.07
CA GLN A 268 -15.30 -6.00 -38.91
C GLN A 268 -14.22 -4.98 -38.52
N PHE A 269 -13.32 -5.36 -37.61
CA PHE A 269 -12.22 -4.53 -37.15
C PHE A 269 -10.92 -5.11 -37.75
N ASN A 270 -10.46 -4.56 -38.87
CA ASN A 270 -9.07 -4.73 -39.28
C ASN A 270 -8.22 -3.95 -38.26
N VAL A 271 -7.89 -4.60 -37.14
CA VAL A 271 -7.00 -4.03 -36.13
C VAL A 271 -5.57 -4.19 -36.61
N THR A 272 -5.17 -3.32 -37.54
CA THR A 272 -3.76 -3.02 -37.78
C THR A 272 -3.49 -1.63 -37.25
N ARG A 273 -2.51 -1.55 -36.32
CA ARG A 273 -2.17 -0.46 -35.39
C ARG A 273 -2.91 -0.52 -34.04
N GLU A 274 -2.17 -0.22 -32.99
CA GLU A 274 -2.48 -0.37 -31.55
C GLU A 274 -3.94 -0.02 -31.20
N PHE A 275 -4.64 -0.95 -30.53
CA PHE A 275 -5.99 -0.73 -30.05
C PHE A 275 -6.01 0.30 -28.91
N SER A 276 -6.75 1.40 -29.08
CA SER A 276 -7.08 2.37 -28.03
C SER A 276 -8.55 2.24 -27.63
N TYR A 277 -8.81 2.21 -26.32
CA TYR A 277 -10.18 2.12 -25.82
C TYR A 277 -10.96 3.42 -26.07
N GLU A 278 -10.28 4.56 -26.17
CA GLU A 278 -10.88 5.86 -26.53
C GLU A 278 -11.53 5.83 -27.91
N ASP A 279 -10.98 5.02 -28.84
CA ASP A 279 -11.54 4.82 -30.18
C ASP A 279 -12.82 3.94 -30.15
N ALA A 280 -12.97 3.11 -29.13
CA ALA A 280 -14.04 2.10 -29.03
C ALA A 280 -15.19 2.45 -28.07
N LEU A 281 -14.92 3.13 -26.95
CA LEU A 281 -15.86 3.35 -25.84
C LEU A 281 -16.07 4.84 -25.54
N SER A 282 -17.32 5.30 -25.53
CA SER A 282 -17.62 6.70 -25.20
C SER A 282 -17.40 7.05 -23.73
N PRO A 283 -17.14 8.32 -23.38
CA PRO A 283 -17.09 8.75 -21.99
C PRO A 283 -18.33 8.30 -21.19
N GLN A 284 -19.52 8.39 -21.79
CA GLN A 284 -20.76 7.92 -21.15
C GLN A 284 -20.78 6.39 -20.96
N GLN A 285 -20.18 5.62 -21.87
CA GLN A 285 -20.07 4.17 -21.72
C GLN A 285 -19.08 3.78 -20.63
N LEU A 286 -17.99 4.54 -20.49
CA LEU A 286 -17.04 4.37 -19.41
C LEU A 286 -17.68 4.73 -18.05
N ASP A 287 -18.58 5.72 -18.00
CA ASP A 287 -19.41 6.01 -16.83
C ASP A 287 -20.38 4.87 -16.52
N VAL A 288 -20.98 4.24 -17.54
CA VAL A 288 -21.84 3.05 -17.35
C VAL A 288 -21.04 1.90 -16.75
N ILE A 289 -19.83 1.62 -17.25
CA ILE A 289 -18.95 0.60 -16.67
C ILE A 289 -18.62 0.98 -15.22
N ALA A 290 -18.29 2.25 -14.95
CA ALA A 290 -17.90 2.71 -13.62
C ALA A 290 -19.04 2.61 -12.61
N ASN A 291 -20.25 2.95 -13.01
CA ASN A 291 -21.42 2.84 -12.16
C ASN A 291 -21.76 1.36 -11.91
N ALA A 292 -21.78 0.55 -12.97
CA ALA A 292 -22.15 -0.87 -12.89
C ALA A 292 -21.10 -1.73 -12.17
N SER A 293 -19.82 -1.35 -12.18
CA SER A 293 -18.78 -2.05 -11.43
C SER A 293 -18.73 -1.67 -9.94
N GLY A 294 -19.45 -0.62 -9.52
CA GLY A 294 -19.38 -0.07 -8.16
C GLY A 294 -18.22 0.91 -7.97
N CYS A 295 -17.65 1.43 -9.05
CA CYS A 295 -16.48 2.30 -9.00
C CYS A 295 -16.76 3.73 -8.48
N LEU A 296 -18.03 4.14 -8.44
CA LEU A 296 -18.44 5.48 -7.99
C LEU A 296 -18.73 5.57 -6.48
N THR A 297 -18.88 4.44 -5.79
CA THR A 297 -19.31 4.41 -4.37
C THR A 297 -18.25 4.93 -3.39
N HIS A 298 -16.97 4.78 -3.70
CA HIS A 298 -15.85 5.24 -2.85
C HIS A 298 -15.56 6.75 -2.96
N ARG A 299 -16.34 7.49 -3.76
CA ARG A 299 -16.15 8.93 -4.00
C ARG A 299 -16.98 9.84 -3.07
N ARG A 300 -17.47 9.31 -1.94
CA ARG A 300 -18.20 10.14 -0.97
C ARG A 300 -17.23 11.13 -0.34
N LYS A 301 -17.58 12.43 -0.39
CA LYS A 301 -16.81 13.45 0.31
C LYS A 301 -16.94 13.21 1.81
N PRO A 302 -15.82 13.09 2.55
CA PRO A 302 -15.85 13.03 4.00
C PRO A 302 -16.58 14.25 4.58
N ASP A 303 -17.38 14.04 5.62
CA ASP A 303 -18.01 15.13 6.36
C ASP A 303 -17.01 15.66 7.39
N CYS A 304 -16.49 16.86 7.16
CA CYS A 304 -15.54 17.53 8.05
C CYS A 304 -16.20 18.62 8.91
N ASN A 305 -17.53 18.60 9.07
CA ASN A 305 -18.26 19.67 9.76
C ASN A 305 -18.14 19.64 11.29
N ASP A 306 -17.74 18.52 11.89
CA ASP A 306 -17.45 18.46 13.34
C ASP A 306 -16.11 19.15 13.64
N MET A 307 -16.13 20.49 13.61
CA MET A 307 -14.96 21.30 13.88
C MET A 307 -14.45 21.14 15.31
N CYS A 308 -15.29 20.66 16.23
CA CYS A 308 -14.89 20.43 17.61
C CYS A 308 -13.95 19.21 17.71
N PHE A 309 -14.23 18.14 16.97
CA PHE A 309 -13.31 17.01 16.81
C PHE A 309 -12.13 17.36 15.89
N HIS A 310 -12.40 17.81 14.66
CA HIS A 310 -11.37 17.98 13.63
C HIS A 310 -10.38 19.11 13.93
N SER A 311 -10.67 20.03 14.85
CA SER A 311 -9.68 21.01 15.32
C SER A 311 -8.67 20.40 16.30
N LYS A 312 -9.01 19.32 17.01
CA LYS A 312 -8.19 18.74 18.08
C LYS A 312 -7.55 17.41 17.72
N TYR A 313 -8.27 16.53 17.03
CA TYR A 313 -7.89 15.15 16.82
C TYR A 313 -7.93 14.73 15.35
N ARG A 314 -7.05 13.77 15.03
CA ARG A 314 -7.03 13.08 13.74
C ARG A 314 -8.15 12.05 13.69
N THR A 315 -8.78 11.90 12.53
CA THR A 315 -9.56 10.70 12.21
C THR A 315 -8.63 9.47 12.15
N PHE A 316 -9.19 8.26 12.19
CA PHE A 316 -8.39 7.03 12.07
C PHE A 316 -7.95 6.76 10.63
N ASP A 317 -8.77 7.16 9.66
CA ASP A 317 -8.50 6.98 8.23
C ASP A 317 -7.74 8.15 7.60
N GLY A 318 -7.34 9.15 8.38
CA GLY A 318 -6.58 10.33 7.91
C GLY A 318 -7.40 11.37 7.16
N THR A 319 -8.71 11.16 6.98
CA THR A 319 -9.59 12.15 6.33
C THR A 319 -9.66 13.46 7.12
N CYS A 320 -10.02 14.55 6.44
CA CYS A 320 -10.19 15.87 7.06
C CYS A 320 -8.92 16.47 7.70
N ASN A 321 -7.73 15.90 7.46
CA ASN A 321 -6.46 16.58 7.76
C ASN A 321 -6.36 17.86 6.91
N ASN A 322 -6.55 17.74 5.60
CA ASN A 322 -6.67 18.89 4.71
C ASN A 322 -8.16 19.23 4.45
N PHE A 323 -8.62 20.40 4.90
CA PHE A 323 -10.04 20.79 4.72
C PHE A 323 -10.42 21.12 3.28
N GLN A 324 -9.47 21.52 2.42
CA GLN A 324 -9.74 21.82 1.01
C GLN A 324 -9.78 20.54 0.17
N GLN A 325 -8.97 19.55 0.54
CA GLN A 325 -8.87 18.25 -0.10
C GLN A 325 -8.93 17.14 0.96
N PRO A 326 -10.13 16.81 1.49
CA PRO A 326 -10.29 15.93 2.66
C PRO A 326 -9.75 14.52 2.53
N LEU A 327 -9.42 14.05 1.33
CA LEU A 327 -8.90 12.71 1.05
C LEU A 327 -7.37 12.66 0.90
N TRP A 328 -6.68 13.81 0.83
CA TRP A 328 -5.21 13.81 0.77
C TRP A 328 -4.63 13.15 2.02
N GLY A 329 -3.75 12.17 1.80
CA GLY A 329 -3.13 11.38 2.87
C GLY A 329 -4.06 10.38 3.58
N SER A 330 -5.33 10.25 3.17
CA SER A 330 -6.24 9.28 3.77
C SER A 330 -5.98 7.84 3.31
N SER A 331 -6.32 6.88 4.17
CA SER A 331 -6.25 5.45 3.87
C SER A 331 -7.18 5.04 2.73
N LEU A 332 -6.88 3.91 2.09
CA LEU A 332 -7.63 3.36 0.96
C LEU A 332 -7.72 4.31 -0.25
N THR A 333 -6.72 5.19 -0.42
CA THR A 333 -6.57 6.06 -1.59
C THR A 333 -5.36 5.67 -2.44
N GLY A 334 -5.28 6.19 -3.66
CA GLY A 334 -4.16 5.88 -4.56
C GLY A 334 -2.86 6.53 -4.12
N PHE A 335 -1.74 5.84 -4.31
CA PHE A 335 -0.42 6.46 -4.16
C PHE A 335 -0.27 7.66 -5.08
N ARG A 336 0.46 8.69 -4.61
CA ARG A 336 0.80 9.85 -5.44
C ARG A 336 1.86 9.47 -6.49
N ARG A 337 1.70 9.98 -7.71
CA ARG A 337 2.71 9.88 -8.78
C ARG A 337 3.52 11.16 -8.87
N LEU A 338 4.85 11.04 -8.71
CA LEU A 338 5.80 12.12 -9.02
C LEU A 338 6.17 12.16 -10.50
N LEU A 339 6.24 10.98 -11.12
CA LEU A 339 6.44 10.78 -12.56
C LEU A 339 5.31 9.92 -13.12
N LYS A 340 5.03 10.06 -14.41
CA LYS A 340 4.05 9.24 -15.12
C LYS A 340 4.45 7.76 -15.04
N PRO A 341 3.50 6.84 -14.77
CA PRO A 341 3.80 5.41 -14.75
C PRO A 341 4.16 4.87 -16.14
N ILE A 342 4.98 3.82 -16.18
CA ILE A 342 5.34 3.10 -17.41
C ILE A 342 4.76 1.69 -17.44
N TYR A 343 3.75 1.48 -18.27
CA TYR A 343 3.20 0.16 -18.60
C TYR A 343 3.51 -0.17 -20.07
N GLU A 344 3.68 -1.45 -20.40
CA GLU A 344 3.98 -1.91 -21.77
C GLU A 344 2.94 -1.46 -22.79
N ASN A 345 1.68 -1.50 -22.40
CA ASN A 345 0.56 -1.04 -23.21
C ASN A 345 0.10 0.38 -22.86
N GLY A 346 0.91 1.14 -22.11
CA GLY A 346 0.57 2.48 -21.62
C GLY A 346 -0.53 2.53 -20.57
N PHE A 347 -1.08 1.38 -20.16
CA PHE A 347 -2.31 1.29 -19.37
C PHE A 347 -2.14 0.49 -18.07
N ASN A 348 -1.90 -0.82 -18.17
CA ASN A 348 -1.96 -1.72 -17.01
C ASN A 348 -1.01 -2.92 -17.08
N LEU A 349 -0.36 -3.21 -18.21
CA LEU A 349 0.55 -4.35 -18.35
C LEU A 349 1.95 -3.96 -17.86
N PRO A 350 2.47 -4.58 -16.79
CA PRO A 350 3.78 -4.24 -16.24
C PRO A 350 4.90 -4.33 -17.28
N VAL A 351 5.95 -3.54 -17.09
CA VAL A 351 7.19 -3.68 -17.85
C VAL A 351 7.82 -5.05 -17.60
N GLY A 352 8.10 -5.78 -18.68
CA GLY A 352 8.58 -7.17 -18.65
C GLY A 352 7.47 -8.21 -18.70
N TRP A 353 6.23 -7.82 -19.01
CA TRP A 353 5.12 -8.73 -19.26
C TRP A 353 5.32 -9.51 -20.56
N SER A 354 5.69 -8.84 -21.65
CA SER A 354 6.06 -9.48 -22.90
C SER A 354 7.55 -9.82 -22.92
N ARG A 355 7.85 -11.12 -23.08
CA ARG A 355 9.22 -11.65 -23.06
C ARG A 355 10.10 -11.17 -24.22
N SER A 356 9.49 -10.71 -25.32
CA SER A 356 10.20 -10.27 -26.52
C SER A 356 10.29 -8.75 -26.65
N THR A 357 9.68 -7.99 -25.73
CA THR A 357 9.69 -6.53 -25.81
C THR A 357 11.06 -5.99 -25.40
N ASN A 358 11.64 -5.16 -26.27
CA ASN A 358 12.92 -4.50 -26.02
C ASN A 358 12.71 -3.08 -25.47
N TYR A 359 13.51 -2.74 -24.46
CA TYR A 359 13.61 -1.44 -23.82
C TYR A 359 15.02 -0.93 -24.07
N LYS A 360 15.17 0.22 -24.74
CA LYS A 360 16.50 0.74 -25.15
C LYS A 360 17.38 -0.32 -25.86
N GLY A 361 16.75 -1.22 -26.63
CA GLY A 361 17.44 -2.29 -27.38
C GLY A 361 17.63 -3.62 -26.63
N PHE A 362 17.19 -3.74 -25.38
CA PHE A 362 17.39 -4.95 -24.55
C PHE A 362 16.10 -5.43 -23.89
N THR A 363 15.94 -6.73 -23.70
CA THR A 363 14.84 -7.28 -22.90
C THR A 363 15.07 -7.03 -21.42
N LYS A 364 13.98 -6.98 -20.63
CA LYS A 364 14.09 -6.85 -19.17
C LYS A 364 14.55 -8.19 -18.56
N PRO A 365 15.64 -8.22 -17.78
CA PRO A 365 16.09 -9.45 -17.13
C PRO A 365 15.11 -9.89 -16.04
N SER A 366 15.07 -11.21 -15.76
CA SER A 366 14.33 -11.74 -14.62
C SER A 366 14.76 -11.07 -13.31
N ALA A 367 13.78 -10.73 -12.46
CA ALA A 367 14.03 -10.19 -11.12
C ALA A 367 14.89 -11.13 -10.25
N ARG A 368 14.70 -12.45 -10.37
CA ARG A 368 15.48 -13.45 -9.66
C ARG A 368 16.92 -13.54 -10.17
N LEU A 369 17.12 -13.37 -11.48
CA LEU A 369 18.46 -13.32 -12.06
C LEU A 369 19.24 -12.10 -11.56
N ILE A 370 18.58 -10.93 -11.48
CA ILE A 370 19.20 -9.73 -10.89
C ILE A 370 19.54 -9.98 -9.42
N SER A 371 18.60 -10.52 -8.65
CA SER A 371 18.80 -10.80 -7.22
C SER A 371 20.05 -11.66 -6.99
N THR A 372 20.14 -12.81 -7.66
CA THR A 372 21.24 -13.77 -7.49
C THR A 372 22.59 -13.28 -7.99
N ARG A 373 22.63 -12.40 -9.00
CA ARG A 373 23.89 -11.91 -9.60
C ARG A 373 24.42 -10.62 -8.96
N VAL A 374 23.52 -9.75 -8.50
CA VAL A 374 23.86 -8.39 -8.05
C VAL A 374 23.59 -8.20 -6.56
N VAL A 375 22.48 -8.73 -6.04
CA VAL A 375 21.94 -8.28 -4.75
C VAL A 375 22.29 -9.23 -3.59
N SER A 376 22.17 -10.53 -3.82
CA SER A 376 22.33 -11.57 -2.81
C SER A 376 23.79 -11.75 -2.40
N THR A 377 24.04 -11.83 -1.09
CA THR A 377 25.35 -12.18 -0.54
C THR A 377 25.25 -13.04 0.72
N THR A 378 26.20 -13.96 0.90
CA THR A 378 26.36 -14.72 2.16
C THR A 378 27.31 -14.02 3.14
N GLN A 379 28.13 -13.09 2.66
CA GLN A 379 29.04 -12.29 3.48
C GLN A 379 28.36 -11.01 3.92
N THR A 380 28.42 -10.70 5.21
CA THR A 380 27.81 -9.48 5.77
C THR A 380 28.77 -8.75 6.68
N THR A 381 29.01 -7.48 6.40
CA THR A 381 29.75 -6.56 7.26
C THR A 381 28.79 -5.85 8.22
N SER A 382 29.15 -5.84 9.51
CA SER A 382 28.40 -5.12 10.54
C SER A 382 28.77 -3.64 10.57
N ASP A 383 27.79 -2.80 10.88
CA ASP A 383 27.95 -1.36 10.99
C ASP A 383 28.56 -1.01 12.34
N GLU A 384 29.73 -0.36 12.31
CA GLU A 384 30.45 0.02 13.53
C GLU A 384 29.91 1.30 14.16
N ILE A 385 29.02 2.02 13.46
CA ILE A 385 28.48 3.31 13.89
C ILE A 385 27.05 3.16 14.38
N TYR A 386 26.23 2.38 13.69
CA TYR A 386 24.79 2.31 13.93
C TYR A 386 24.32 0.94 14.39
N THR A 387 23.39 0.98 15.33
CA THR A 387 22.77 -0.21 15.91
C THR A 387 21.68 -0.74 14.99
N HIS A 388 21.27 -1.98 15.22
CA HIS A 388 20.20 -2.62 14.46
C HIS A 388 18.83 -1.93 14.69
N MET A 389 18.69 -1.13 15.75
CA MET A 389 17.54 -0.26 16.00
C MET A 389 17.31 0.76 14.88
N LEU A 390 18.37 1.20 14.18
CA LEU A 390 18.23 2.10 13.02
C LEU A 390 17.38 1.47 11.91
N MET A 391 17.64 0.18 11.63
CA MET A 391 16.84 -0.62 10.69
C MET A 391 15.43 -0.83 11.23
N GLN A 392 15.32 -1.25 12.49
CA GLN A 392 14.04 -1.64 13.08
C GLN A 392 13.04 -0.47 13.16
N TRP A 393 13.51 0.74 13.48
CA TRP A 393 12.68 1.94 13.44
C TRP A 393 12.21 2.26 12.02
N GLY A 394 13.09 2.10 11.02
CA GLY A 394 12.72 2.29 9.61
C GLY A 394 11.58 1.37 9.18
N GLN A 395 11.64 0.08 9.54
CA GLN A 395 10.53 -0.87 9.27
C GLN A 395 9.25 -0.49 10.02
N PHE A 396 9.36 -0.16 11.30
CA PHE A 396 8.21 0.20 12.13
C PHE A 396 7.52 1.50 11.66
N LEU A 397 8.30 2.45 11.11
CA LEU A 397 7.82 3.69 10.52
C LEU A 397 7.21 3.47 9.12
N ASP A 398 7.82 2.65 8.25
CA ASP A 398 7.25 2.26 6.94
C ASP A 398 5.83 1.70 7.12
N HIS A 399 5.63 0.92 8.18
CA HIS A 399 4.34 0.33 8.51
C HIS A 399 3.29 1.32 9.06
N ASP A 400 3.65 2.57 9.34
CA ASP A 400 2.72 3.68 9.62
C ASP A 400 2.29 4.39 8.33
N LEU A 401 3.11 4.31 7.28
CA LEU A 401 2.99 5.17 6.10
C LEU A 401 2.36 4.46 4.92
N ASP A 402 2.72 3.20 4.68
CA ASP A 402 2.23 2.50 3.50
C ASP A 402 2.05 0.99 3.62
N LEU A 403 0.99 0.53 2.96
CA LEU A 403 0.71 -0.87 2.67
C LEU A 403 -0.08 -0.94 1.37
N ALA A 404 0.58 -1.35 0.29
CA ALA A 404 -0.12 -1.54 -0.97
C ALA A 404 -1.10 -2.73 -0.87
N VAL A 405 -2.38 -2.51 -1.23
CA VAL A 405 -3.43 -3.54 -1.11
C VAL A 405 -3.09 -4.79 -1.93
N PRO A 406 -2.90 -5.96 -1.30
CA PRO A 406 -2.59 -7.20 -2.03
C PRO A 406 -3.70 -7.63 -2.99
N GLY A 407 -3.37 -8.46 -3.97
CA GLY A 407 -4.34 -9.03 -4.90
C GLY A 407 -5.35 -9.94 -4.19
N MET A 408 -6.65 -9.75 -4.46
CA MET A 408 -7.72 -10.52 -3.78
C MET A 408 -7.84 -11.97 -4.25
N ALA A 409 -7.46 -12.28 -5.50
CA ALA A 409 -7.62 -13.60 -6.10
C ALA A 409 -6.29 -14.34 -6.26
N SER A 410 -6.26 -15.65 -5.98
CA SER A 410 -5.12 -16.55 -6.24
C SER A 410 -5.14 -17.16 -7.63
N GLU A 411 -6.21 -16.91 -8.38
CA GLU A 411 -6.42 -17.42 -9.73
C GLU A 411 -6.70 -16.28 -10.70
N SER A 412 -6.43 -16.53 -11.98
CA SER A 412 -6.75 -15.60 -13.04
C SER A 412 -8.24 -15.41 -13.23
N PHE A 413 -8.60 -14.21 -13.70
CA PHE A 413 -10.00 -13.83 -13.90
C PHE A 413 -10.58 -14.47 -15.16
N GLY A 414 -11.07 -15.71 -15.03
CA GLY A 414 -11.84 -16.42 -16.08
C GLY A 414 -11.03 -17.36 -16.97
N GLU A 415 -9.72 -17.50 -16.74
CA GLU A 415 -8.86 -18.47 -17.46
C GLU A 415 -8.47 -19.66 -16.58
N PHE A 416 -8.95 -19.72 -15.33
CA PHE A 416 -8.71 -20.80 -14.35
C PHE A 416 -7.21 -21.10 -14.13
N VAL A 417 -6.37 -20.07 -14.25
CA VAL A 417 -4.92 -20.18 -14.03
C VAL A 417 -4.64 -19.91 -12.57
N ASP A 418 -4.21 -20.92 -11.82
CA ASP A 418 -3.75 -20.75 -10.44
C ASP A 418 -2.33 -20.17 -10.43
N CYS A 419 -2.17 -18.97 -9.83
CA CYS A 419 -0.88 -18.27 -9.77
C CYS A 419 0.18 -19.04 -8.95
N ARG A 420 -0.24 -20.01 -8.13
CA ARG A 420 0.65 -20.85 -7.31
C ARG A 420 1.34 -21.93 -8.12
N THR A 421 0.64 -22.46 -9.13
CA THR A 421 1.10 -23.63 -9.90
C THR A 421 1.47 -23.29 -11.33
N SER A 422 0.94 -22.20 -11.88
CA SER A 422 1.24 -21.76 -13.24
C SER A 422 2.32 -20.69 -13.30
N CYS A 423 3.11 -20.73 -14.38
CA CYS A 423 4.05 -19.68 -14.75
C CYS A 423 3.52 -18.79 -15.89
N ASP A 424 2.23 -18.89 -16.20
CA ASP A 424 1.60 -18.12 -17.25
C ASP A 424 1.31 -16.70 -16.76
N TYR A 425 1.50 -15.74 -17.66
CA TYR A 425 1.26 -14.34 -17.37
C TYR A 425 -0.20 -14.06 -17.69
N SER A 426 -1.06 -14.15 -16.67
CA SER A 426 -2.49 -13.95 -16.76
C SER A 426 -2.99 -13.25 -15.51
N ALA A 427 -3.58 -12.06 -15.65
CA ALA A 427 -3.93 -11.23 -14.50
C ALA A 427 -4.87 -11.96 -13.52
N PRO A 428 -4.57 -11.95 -12.20
CA PRO A 428 -3.57 -11.12 -11.51
C PRO A 428 -2.18 -11.78 -11.33
N CYS A 429 -1.92 -12.94 -11.93
CA CYS A 429 -0.64 -13.65 -11.87
C CYS A 429 0.44 -12.91 -12.70
N PHE A 430 1.59 -12.62 -12.07
CA PHE A 430 2.77 -12.05 -12.73
C PHE A 430 4.06 -12.68 -12.20
N PRO A 431 4.22 -14.00 -12.43
CA PRO A 431 5.24 -14.82 -11.76
C PRO A 431 6.67 -14.37 -12.09
N ILE A 432 7.60 -14.65 -11.18
CA ILE A 432 9.03 -14.30 -11.35
C ILE A 432 9.75 -15.49 -11.97
N GLU A 433 10.28 -15.33 -13.18
CA GLU A 433 11.00 -16.40 -13.86
C GLU A 433 12.28 -16.81 -13.15
N VAL A 434 12.53 -18.12 -13.07
CA VAL A 434 13.74 -18.68 -12.47
C VAL A 434 14.80 -18.87 -13.56
N PRO A 435 16.03 -18.36 -13.39
CA PRO A 435 17.09 -18.55 -14.38
C PRO A 435 17.55 -20.02 -14.42
N PRO A 436 18.03 -20.53 -15.58
CA PRO A 436 18.41 -21.95 -15.73
C PRO A 436 19.46 -22.47 -14.74
N ASN A 437 20.35 -21.60 -14.26
CA ASN A 437 21.42 -21.92 -13.31
C ASN A 437 21.14 -21.37 -11.91
N ASP A 438 19.86 -21.31 -11.50
CA ASP A 438 19.50 -20.84 -10.16
C ASP A 438 20.15 -21.72 -9.07
N PRO A 439 20.78 -21.11 -8.04
CA PRO A 439 21.48 -21.87 -7.01
C PRO A 439 20.53 -22.73 -6.15
N ARG A 440 19.25 -22.34 -6.06
CA ARG A 440 18.27 -22.91 -5.13
C ARG A 440 17.12 -23.61 -5.85
N ILE A 441 16.57 -23.01 -6.91
CA ILE A 441 15.34 -23.49 -7.55
C ILE A 441 15.68 -24.27 -8.83
N ARG A 442 15.66 -25.61 -8.75
CA ARG A 442 16.05 -26.50 -9.88
C ARG A 442 14.89 -27.12 -10.65
N HIS A 443 13.75 -27.29 -10.00
CA HIS A 443 12.61 -28.06 -10.55
C HIS A 443 11.37 -27.21 -10.88
N HIS A 444 11.44 -25.90 -10.63
CA HIS A 444 10.36 -24.95 -10.93
C HIS A 444 10.83 -23.90 -11.92
N ARG A 445 9.96 -23.50 -12.85
CA ARG A 445 10.26 -22.47 -13.86
C ARG A 445 10.08 -21.04 -13.35
N CYS A 446 9.32 -20.85 -12.28
CA CYS A 446 9.02 -19.53 -11.73
C CYS A 446 8.73 -19.58 -10.23
N MET A 447 8.72 -18.41 -9.60
CA MET A 447 8.23 -18.16 -8.26
C MET A 447 6.87 -17.45 -8.35
N GLU A 448 5.95 -17.78 -7.44
CA GLU A 448 4.64 -17.14 -7.33
C GLU A 448 4.78 -15.63 -7.09
N PHE A 449 4.01 -14.84 -7.84
CA PHE A 449 3.84 -13.42 -7.60
C PHE A 449 2.46 -12.98 -8.09
N VAL A 450 1.73 -12.30 -7.22
CA VAL A 450 0.40 -11.74 -7.51
C VAL A 450 0.48 -10.22 -7.48
N ARG A 451 -0.09 -9.60 -8.52
CA ARG A 451 -0.15 -8.14 -8.65
C ARG A 451 -0.99 -7.52 -7.53
N ASN A 452 -0.61 -6.31 -7.12
CA ASN A 452 -1.39 -5.56 -6.14
C ASN A 452 -2.67 -5.03 -6.78
N SER A 453 -3.72 -4.90 -5.97
CA SER A 453 -5.03 -4.41 -6.40
C SER A 453 -4.95 -2.95 -6.86
N ALA A 454 -5.80 -2.60 -7.83
CA ALA A 454 -5.85 -1.24 -8.39
C ALA A 454 -6.85 -0.34 -7.67
N VAL A 455 -6.57 0.97 -7.72
CA VAL A 455 -7.54 2.00 -7.39
C VAL A 455 -8.59 2.02 -8.48
N CYS A 456 -9.86 2.02 -8.07
CA CYS A 456 -10.95 2.14 -9.01
C CYS A 456 -10.84 3.44 -9.86
N GLY A 457 -11.03 3.33 -11.17
CA GLY A 457 -11.00 4.47 -12.10
C GLY A 457 -9.60 4.97 -12.45
N SER A 458 -8.55 4.43 -11.80
CA SER A 458 -7.27 4.28 -12.49
C SER A 458 -7.51 3.22 -13.57
N GLY A 459 -7.34 3.59 -14.83
CA GLY A 459 -7.84 2.80 -15.94
C GLY A 459 -9.04 3.40 -16.70
N ALA A 460 -9.52 4.61 -16.41
CA ALA A 460 -10.51 5.28 -17.25
C ALA A 460 -10.63 6.79 -17.10
N THR A 461 -11.34 7.38 -18.07
CA THR A 461 -11.90 8.74 -18.07
C THR A 461 -12.10 9.24 -16.67
N SER A 462 -11.27 10.20 -16.28
CA SER A 462 -11.77 11.22 -15.38
C SER A 462 -13.10 11.68 -15.98
N VAL A 463 -14.17 11.54 -15.22
CA VAL A 463 -15.48 12.18 -15.49
C VAL A 463 -15.29 13.71 -15.58
N LEU A 464 -14.10 14.23 -15.25
CA LEU A 464 -13.65 15.60 -15.43
C LEU A 464 -12.68 15.82 -16.62
N LEU A 465 -12.09 14.77 -17.26
CA LEU A 465 -11.07 14.92 -18.33
C LEU A 465 -11.30 14.09 -19.61
N ASN A 466 -12.33 13.26 -19.74
CA ASN A 466 -12.61 12.49 -20.96
C ASN A 466 -11.43 11.62 -21.51
N THR A 467 -10.45 11.19 -20.68
CA THR A 467 -9.31 10.34 -21.09
C THR A 467 -8.98 9.17 -20.13
N MET A 468 -8.56 8.00 -20.64
CA MET A 468 -8.13 6.91 -19.76
C MET A 468 -6.84 7.23 -19.01
N LEU A 469 -6.84 7.00 -17.69
CA LEU A 469 -5.63 7.08 -16.86
C LEU A 469 -4.99 5.69 -16.73
N PRO A 470 -3.66 5.57 -16.57
CA PRO A 470 -3.02 4.30 -16.26
C PRO A 470 -3.42 3.71 -14.89
N ARG A 471 -3.15 2.41 -14.68
CA ARG A 471 -3.42 1.69 -13.42
C ARG A 471 -2.60 2.28 -12.26
N GLU A 472 -3.26 2.51 -11.13
CA GLU A 472 -2.68 3.01 -9.90
C GLU A 472 -2.95 2.05 -8.74
N GLN A 473 -2.02 1.96 -7.79
CA GLN A 473 -2.13 1.08 -6.63
C GLN A 473 -2.67 1.83 -5.41
N ILE A 474 -3.40 1.11 -4.56
CA ILE A 474 -4.04 1.65 -3.35
C ILE A 474 -3.08 1.56 -2.18
N ASN A 475 -2.94 2.64 -1.41
CA ASN A 475 -2.38 2.59 -0.07
C ASN A 475 -3.49 2.26 0.93
N GLN A 476 -3.33 1.18 1.71
CA GLN A 476 -4.28 0.77 2.74
C GLN A 476 -4.17 1.61 4.02
N LEU A 477 -3.05 2.29 4.24
CA LEU A 477 -2.79 3.05 5.46
C LEU A 477 -2.95 4.56 5.26
N THR A 478 -3.03 5.29 6.37
CA THR A 478 -2.85 6.74 6.37
C THR A 478 -1.45 7.09 5.88
N SER A 479 -1.28 8.26 5.27
CA SER A 479 0.05 8.71 4.84
C SER A 479 0.82 9.43 5.95
N TYR A 480 0.16 9.80 7.03
CA TYR A 480 0.74 10.60 8.10
C TYR A 480 1.55 9.74 9.05
N ILE A 481 2.54 10.34 9.72
CA ILE A 481 3.16 9.71 10.89
C ILE A 481 2.23 9.99 12.07
N ASP A 482 1.22 9.12 12.24
CA ASP A 482 0.16 9.28 13.22
C ASP A 482 -0.09 8.02 14.08
N ALA A 483 0.90 7.12 14.08
CA ALA A 483 0.91 5.89 14.85
C ALA A 483 -0.20 4.91 14.42
N SER A 484 -0.63 4.93 13.17
CA SER A 484 -1.64 4.02 12.62
C SER A 484 -1.26 2.54 12.73
N GLN A 485 0.03 2.22 12.73
CA GLN A 485 0.55 0.87 13.01
C GLN A 485 0.30 0.40 14.45
N VAL A 486 -0.04 1.32 15.37
CA VAL A 486 -0.50 1.04 16.73
C VAL A 486 -2.02 1.09 16.82
N TYR A 487 -2.67 2.07 16.17
CA TYR A 487 -4.09 2.39 16.37
C TYR A 487 -5.06 1.89 15.29
N GLY A 488 -4.55 1.34 14.18
CA GLY A 488 -5.33 1.03 12.98
C GLY A 488 -5.52 2.24 12.07
N SER A 489 -5.90 1.98 10.82
CA SER A 489 -6.22 3.01 9.81
C SER A 489 -7.72 3.15 9.55
N THR A 490 -8.55 2.47 10.34
CA THR A 490 -10.01 2.56 10.25
C THR A 490 -10.62 2.60 11.64
N ASP A 491 -11.81 3.20 11.75
CA ASP A 491 -12.57 3.24 13.00
C ASP A 491 -12.90 1.83 13.54
N ARG A 492 -13.11 0.86 12.64
CA ARG A 492 -13.35 -0.54 13.02
C ARG A 492 -12.11 -1.17 13.65
N GLU A 493 -10.94 -1.04 13.03
CA GLU A 493 -9.69 -1.58 13.58
C GLU A 493 -9.35 -0.94 14.92
N ALA A 494 -9.50 0.38 15.03
CA ALA A 494 -9.30 1.11 16.28
C ALA A 494 -10.22 0.57 17.39
N ARG A 495 -11.51 0.31 17.11
CA ARG A 495 -12.43 -0.29 18.08
C ARG A 495 -12.05 -1.71 18.47
N GLU A 496 -11.57 -2.53 17.54
CA GLU A 496 -11.12 -3.89 17.84
C GLU A 496 -9.88 -3.91 18.75
N LEU A 497 -9.07 -2.84 18.75
CA LEU A 497 -7.86 -2.67 19.55
C LEU A 497 -8.09 -2.01 20.92
N ARG A 498 -9.19 -1.28 21.11
CA ARG A 498 -9.49 -0.50 22.32
C ARG A 498 -10.16 -1.32 23.42
N GLU A 499 -9.78 -1.08 24.68
CA GLU A 499 -10.49 -1.59 25.85
C GLU A 499 -11.74 -0.71 26.08
N VAL A 500 -12.93 -1.31 25.94
CA VAL A 500 -14.19 -0.54 25.94
C VAL A 500 -14.85 -0.37 27.30
N HIS A 501 -14.71 -1.35 28.19
CA HIS A 501 -15.46 -1.35 29.46
C HIS A 501 -14.75 -0.65 30.63
N GLY A 502 -13.45 -0.39 30.53
CA GLY A 502 -12.64 0.13 31.65
C GLY A 502 -12.73 1.65 31.87
N ASN A 503 -13.26 2.40 30.91
CA ASN A 503 -13.24 3.88 30.88
C ASN A 503 -11.84 4.49 31.20
N ASN A 504 -10.78 3.75 30.90
CA ASN A 504 -9.38 4.07 31.20
C ASN A 504 -8.63 4.59 29.98
N GLY A 505 -9.27 4.57 28.81
CA GLY A 505 -8.66 4.93 27.53
C GLY A 505 -7.59 3.96 27.06
N HIS A 506 -7.55 2.72 27.57
CA HIS A 506 -6.52 1.74 27.24
C HIS A 506 -6.75 1.07 25.87
N LEU A 507 -5.66 0.58 25.29
CA LEU A 507 -5.67 -0.50 24.32
C LEU A 507 -5.77 -1.85 25.05
N ARG A 508 -6.43 -2.83 24.40
CA ARG A 508 -6.66 -4.18 24.95
C ARG A 508 -5.36 -4.89 25.26
N ARG A 509 -5.30 -5.51 26.44
CA ARG A 509 -4.16 -6.31 26.90
C ARG A 509 -4.32 -7.77 26.49
N GLY A 510 -3.21 -8.42 26.13
CA GLY A 510 -3.12 -9.85 25.93
C GLY A 510 -2.45 -10.57 27.10
N LEU A 511 -1.73 -11.65 26.79
CA LEU A 511 -0.98 -12.43 27.79
C LEU A 511 0.06 -11.58 28.50
N LEU A 512 0.29 -11.86 29.79
CA LEU A 512 1.43 -11.31 30.52
C LEU A 512 2.69 -12.14 30.23
N THR A 513 3.83 -11.46 30.07
CA THR A 513 5.15 -12.10 30.03
C THR A 513 5.48 -12.74 31.38
N GLU A 514 6.50 -13.61 31.44
CA GLU A 514 7.00 -14.16 32.72
C GLU A 514 7.47 -13.06 33.68
N THR A 515 7.93 -11.94 33.13
CA THR A 515 8.36 -10.72 33.81
C THR A 515 7.20 -9.78 34.17
N GLY A 516 5.96 -10.08 33.76
CA GLY A 516 4.73 -9.42 34.20
C GLY A 516 4.17 -8.34 33.27
N GLY A 517 4.88 -7.94 32.22
CA GLY A 517 4.39 -6.93 31.29
C GLY A 517 3.39 -7.48 30.28
N PRO A 518 2.31 -6.72 29.94
CA PRO A 518 1.31 -7.19 28.99
C PRO A 518 1.87 -7.24 27.57
N LEU A 519 1.56 -8.31 26.85
CA LEU A 519 1.71 -8.40 25.40
C LEU A 519 0.46 -7.83 24.71
N LEU A 520 0.56 -7.66 23.39
CA LEU A 520 -0.58 -7.36 22.52
C LEU A 520 -1.68 -8.42 22.67
N PRO A 521 -2.95 -8.09 22.38
CA PRO A 521 -4.04 -9.06 22.38
C PRO A 521 -3.88 -10.05 21.23
N PHE A 522 -4.42 -11.26 21.35
CA PHE A 522 -4.44 -12.20 20.22
C PHE A 522 -5.42 -11.75 19.13
N ALA A 523 -5.10 -12.09 17.88
CA ALA A 523 -6.06 -12.04 16.79
C ALA A 523 -7.29 -12.91 17.13
N THR A 524 -8.49 -12.37 16.95
CA THR A 524 -9.73 -13.11 17.20
C THR A 524 -10.01 -14.11 16.07
N PRO A 525 -10.89 -15.11 16.24
CA PRO A 525 -11.29 -16.00 15.14
C PRO A 525 -11.85 -15.28 13.90
N ASN A 526 -12.34 -14.05 14.08
CA ASN A 526 -12.86 -13.20 13.00
C ASN A 526 -11.77 -12.34 12.35
N THR A 527 -10.54 -12.37 12.88
CA THR A 527 -9.39 -11.65 12.38
C THR A 527 -8.54 -12.62 11.53
N PRO A 528 -8.28 -12.33 10.25
CA PRO A 528 -7.66 -13.26 9.32
C PRO A 528 -6.14 -13.36 9.51
N VAL A 529 -5.65 -13.70 10.70
CA VAL A 529 -4.21 -13.73 10.99
C VAL A 529 -3.86 -15.00 11.78
N ASP A 530 -3.04 -15.88 11.20
CA ASP A 530 -2.59 -17.13 11.84
C ASP A 530 -1.07 -17.30 11.75
N CYS A 531 -0.46 -17.53 12.91
CA CYS A 531 0.99 -17.74 13.10
C CYS A 531 1.28 -19.18 13.53
N LYS A 532 0.25 -20.02 13.73
CA LYS A 532 0.38 -21.42 14.14
C LYS A 532 0.77 -22.29 12.95
N ARG A 533 2.03 -22.17 12.54
CA ARG A 533 2.60 -22.82 11.35
C ARG A 533 2.86 -24.29 11.58
N ASP A 534 3.47 -24.61 12.71
CA ASP A 534 3.69 -25.97 13.17
C ASP A 534 3.15 -26.09 14.60
N ARG A 535 2.03 -26.81 14.74
CA ARG A 535 1.41 -27.09 16.04
C ARG A 535 2.28 -27.99 16.92
N GLU A 536 3.26 -28.69 16.33
CA GLU A 536 4.27 -29.43 17.09
C GLU A 536 5.35 -28.49 17.67
N GLU A 537 5.59 -27.32 17.05
CA GLU A 537 6.49 -26.28 17.54
C GLU A 537 5.81 -25.36 18.57
N SER A 538 4.63 -24.81 18.25
CA SER A 538 3.89 -23.93 19.16
C SER A 538 2.41 -23.76 18.83
N GLU A 539 1.60 -23.56 19.87
CA GLU A 539 0.16 -23.25 19.79
C GLU A 539 -0.14 -21.74 19.87
N ILE A 540 0.88 -20.89 19.93
CA ILE A 540 0.71 -19.43 20.06
C ILE A 540 0.28 -18.84 18.71
N GLY A 541 -0.88 -18.18 18.70
CA GLY A 541 -1.41 -17.46 17.53
C GLY A 541 -0.72 -16.11 17.28
N CYS A 542 -1.10 -15.43 16.20
CA CYS A 542 -0.63 -14.07 15.94
C CYS A 542 -1.23 -13.07 16.92
N PHE A 543 -0.47 -12.02 17.22
CA PHE A 543 -0.97 -10.86 17.94
C PHE A 543 -1.71 -9.89 17.02
N LEU A 544 -2.67 -9.17 17.57
CA LEU A 544 -3.41 -8.12 16.91
C LEU A 544 -2.75 -6.76 17.20
N ALA A 545 -2.57 -5.95 16.17
CA ALA A 545 -2.02 -4.59 16.23
C ALA A 545 -2.70 -3.70 15.18
N GLY A 546 -2.36 -2.41 15.15
CA GLY A 546 -2.86 -1.47 14.14
C GLY A 546 -2.44 -1.79 12.70
N ASP A 547 -1.33 -2.51 12.51
CA ASP A 547 -0.89 -3.00 11.20
C ASP A 547 -0.82 -4.54 11.15
N VAL A 548 -1.33 -5.11 10.06
CA VAL A 548 -1.43 -6.56 9.87
C VAL A 548 -0.07 -7.28 9.78
N ARG A 549 1.01 -6.54 9.51
CA ARG A 549 2.38 -7.08 9.40
C ARG A 549 3.11 -7.07 10.74
N ALA A 550 2.51 -6.70 11.86
CA ALA A 550 3.17 -6.66 13.16
C ALA A 550 3.88 -7.98 13.56
N ASN A 551 3.35 -9.12 13.12
CA ASN A 551 3.92 -10.45 13.38
C ASN A 551 4.93 -10.91 12.32
N GLU A 552 5.27 -10.08 11.33
CA GLU A 552 6.15 -10.46 10.22
C GLU A 552 7.48 -10.97 10.72
N GLN A 553 8.09 -10.28 11.70
CA GLN A 553 9.29 -10.72 12.39
C GLN A 553 9.31 -10.32 13.87
N THR A 554 10.06 -11.08 14.67
CA THR A 554 10.07 -11.05 16.15
C THR A 554 10.45 -9.67 16.76
N GLY A 555 11.41 -8.95 16.18
CA GLY A 555 11.80 -7.58 16.56
C GLY A 555 10.75 -6.51 16.24
N LEU A 556 10.02 -6.65 15.13
CA LEU A 556 8.92 -5.76 14.79
C LEU A 556 7.79 -5.92 15.81
N LEU A 557 7.45 -7.17 16.14
CA LEU A 557 6.46 -7.48 17.16
C LEU A 557 6.85 -6.91 18.55
N ALA A 558 8.14 -6.94 18.90
CA ALA A 558 8.64 -6.30 20.11
C ALA A 558 8.44 -4.76 20.09
N MET A 559 8.65 -4.11 18.94
CA MET A 559 8.35 -2.67 18.78
C MET A 559 6.86 -2.36 18.91
N HIS A 560 5.97 -3.12 18.26
CA HIS A 560 4.52 -2.92 18.43
C HIS A 560 4.10 -3.09 19.88
N THR A 561 4.65 -4.08 20.59
CA THR A 561 4.37 -4.30 22.01
C THR A 561 4.86 -3.13 22.87
N LEU A 562 6.05 -2.59 22.58
CA LEU A 562 6.62 -1.44 23.29
C LEU A 562 5.71 -0.20 23.18
N TRP A 563 5.24 0.11 21.97
CA TRP A 563 4.41 1.30 21.73
C TRP A 563 2.96 1.14 22.19
N PHE A 564 2.44 -0.09 22.17
CA PHE A 564 1.18 -0.44 22.83
C PHE A 564 1.24 -0.16 24.34
N ARG A 565 2.32 -0.60 25.00
CA ARG A 565 2.54 -0.34 26.44
C ARG A 565 2.69 1.14 26.73
N GLU A 566 3.39 1.87 25.88
CA GLU A 566 3.59 3.31 26.06
C GLU A 566 2.27 4.08 25.99
N HIS A 567 1.34 3.68 25.10
CA HIS A 567 -0.01 4.25 25.10
C HIS A 567 -0.73 4.05 26.44
N ASN A 568 -0.78 2.81 26.93
CA ASN A 568 -1.49 2.51 28.19
C ASN A 568 -0.85 3.23 29.39
N ARG A 569 0.48 3.35 29.41
CA ARG A 569 1.22 4.10 30.43
C ARG A 569 0.84 5.59 30.42
N VAL A 570 0.82 6.22 29.23
CA VAL A 570 0.42 7.62 29.07
C VAL A 570 -1.04 7.82 29.48
N ALA A 571 -1.94 6.92 29.10
CA ALA A 571 -3.34 6.98 29.48
C ALA A 571 -3.54 6.88 31.01
N ASP A 572 -2.84 5.97 31.68
CA ASP A 572 -2.89 5.85 33.14
C ASP A 572 -2.37 7.10 33.86
N GLU A 573 -1.27 7.69 33.38
CA GLU A 573 -0.70 8.91 33.96
C GLU A 573 -1.63 10.12 33.74
N LEU A 574 -2.18 10.28 32.54
CA LEU A 574 -3.15 11.33 32.24
C LEU A 574 -4.44 11.18 33.06
N ARG A 575 -4.89 9.95 33.35
CA ARG A 575 -6.06 9.71 34.20
C ARG A 575 -5.82 10.18 35.63
N VAL A 576 -4.61 10.00 36.16
CA VAL A 576 -4.25 10.52 37.49
C VAL A 576 -4.18 12.05 37.50
N ILE A 577 -3.63 12.64 36.43
CA ILE A 577 -3.48 14.09 36.28
C ILE A 577 -4.83 14.79 36.06
N ASN A 578 -5.71 14.17 35.27
CA ASN A 578 -7.02 14.67 34.88
C ASN A 578 -8.12 13.63 35.26
N PRO A 579 -8.47 13.47 36.54
CA PRO A 579 -9.46 12.47 36.97
C PRO A 579 -10.87 12.69 36.41
N HIS A 580 -11.14 13.88 35.87
CA HIS A 580 -12.41 14.24 35.22
C HIS A 580 -12.52 13.76 33.78
N TRP A 581 -11.42 13.34 33.14
CA TRP A 581 -11.42 12.85 31.76
C TRP A 581 -12.06 11.47 31.66
N ASP A 582 -12.93 11.30 30.66
CA ASP A 582 -13.45 9.99 30.27
C ASP A 582 -12.44 9.19 29.42
N GLY A 583 -12.74 7.91 29.17
CA GLY A 583 -11.88 7.00 28.43
C GLY A 583 -11.65 7.42 26.97
N ASP A 584 -12.62 8.08 26.33
CA ASP A 584 -12.47 8.62 24.98
C ASP A 584 -11.46 9.76 24.96
N MET A 585 -11.56 10.70 25.91
CA MET A 585 -10.60 11.77 26.08
C MET A 585 -9.19 11.24 26.35
N LEU A 586 -9.06 10.31 27.30
CA LEU A 586 -7.79 9.67 27.65
C LEU A 586 -7.16 8.97 26.44
N TYR A 587 -7.95 8.21 25.68
CA TYR A 587 -7.49 7.53 24.48
C TYR A 587 -7.00 8.52 23.41
N HIS A 588 -7.79 9.55 23.09
CA HIS A 588 -7.46 10.48 22.02
C HIS A 588 -6.28 11.40 22.36
N GLU A 589 -6.16 11.88 23.61
CA GLU A 589 -4.98 12.64 24.05
C GLU A 589 -3.73 11.76 24.09
N SER A 590 -3.84 10.52 24.59
CA SER A 590 -2.71 9.57 24.57
C SER A 590 -2.26 9.28 23.14
N ARG A 591 -3.20 8.96 22.23
CA ARG A 591 -2.91 8.77 20.78
C ARG A 591 -2.21 9.98 20.18
N LYS A 592 -2.67 11.19 20.49
CA LYS A 592 -2.10 12.44 19.99
C LYS A 592 -0.67 12.65 20.48
N ILE A 593 -0.39 12.40 21.76
CA ILE A 593 0.97 12.47 22.34
C ILE A 593 1.89 11.43 21.72
N ILE A 594 1.44 10.19 21.58
CA ILE A 594 2.23 9.10 20.97
C ILE A 594 2.62 9.44 19.53
N GLY A 595 1.67 9.91 18.71
CA GLY A 595 1.96 10.36 17.35
C GLY A 595 3.00 11.48 17.31
N ALA A 596 2.90 12.45 18.23
CA ALA A 596 3.86 13.55 18.34
C ALA A 596 5.27 13.10 18.73
N ILE A 597 5.38 12.15 19.68
CA ILE A 597 6.66 11.55 20.08
C ILE A 597 7.27 10.79 18.90
N MET A 598 6.48 10.01 18.15
CA MET A 598 6.97 9.30 16.96
C MET A 598 7.45 10.26 15.86
N GLN A 599 6.71 11.36 15.61
CA GLN A 599 7.12 12.41 14.68
C GLN A 599 8.46 13.03 15.11
N HIS A 600 8.59 13.39 16.39
CA HIS A 600 9.81 13.97 16.93
C HIS A 600 11.01 13.01 16.80
N ILE A 601 10.89 11.76 17.27
CA ILE A 601 11.95 10.75 17.15
C ILE A 601 12.34 10.55 15.67
N THR A 602 11.36 10.49 14.78
CA THR A 602 11.61 10.29 13.34
C THR A 602 12.42 11.43 12.75
N TYR A 603 12.01 12.69 12.92
CA TYR A 603 12.65 13.81 12.24
C TYR A 603 13.93 14.31 12.94
N GLU A 604 14.01 14.20 14.27
CA GLU A 604 15.14 14.71 15.04
C GLU A 604 16.24 13.66 15.22
N HIS A 605 15.87 12.39 15.42
CA HIS A 605 16.85 11.36 15.82
C HIS A 605 17.15 10.33 14.73
N TRP A 606 16.15 9.91 13.95
CA TRP A 606 16.33 8.85 12.96
C TRP A 606 16.69 9.39 11.56
N LEU A 607 15.88 10.31 11.03
CA LEU A 607 15.98 10.81 9.66
C LEU A 607 17.35 11.44 9.34
N PRO A 608 17.98 12.24 10.24
CA PRO A 608 19.32 12.79 9.99
C PRO A 608 20.38 11.71 9.75
N LEU A 609 20.22 10.51 10.33
CA LEU A 609 21.14 9.38 10.17
C LEU A 609 20.93 8.66 8.83
N ILE A 610 19.75 8.80 8.23
CA ILE A 610 19.37 8.16 6.96
C ILE A 610 19.75 9.03 5.77
N ILE A 611 19.39 10.32 5.79
CA ILE A 611 19.61 11.24 4.66
C ILE A 611 20.85 12.13 4.81
N GLY A 612 21.49 12.10 5.98
CA GLY A 612 22.69 12.87 6.29
C GLY A 612 22.41 14.37 6.47
N HIS A 613 23.44 15.10 6.91
CA HIS A 613 23.39 16.54 7.17
C HIS A 613 22.92 17.36 5.95
N GLU A 614 23.49 17.09 4.76
CA GLU A 614 23.09 17.77 3.52
C GLU A 614 21.64 17.49 3.13
N GLY A 615 21.13 16.28 3.42
CA GLY A 615 19.73 15.95 3.23
C GLY A 615 18.82 16.78 4.14
N MET A 616 19.21 16.95 5.41
CA MET A 616 18.49 17.79 6.36
C MET A 616 18.51 19.27 5.96
N ILE A 617 19.65 19.81 5.50
CA ILE A 617 19.73 21.17 4.94
C ILE A 617 18.80 21.32 3.76
N SER A 618 18.83 20.37 2.82
CA SER A 618 17.97 20.41 1.65
C SER A 618 16.50 20.44 2.07
N MET A 619 16.09 19.58 3.01
CA MET A 619 14.72 19.54 3.53
C MET A 619 14.27 20.88 4.12
N GLY A 620 15.19 21.59 4.78
CA GLY A 620 14.94 22.86 5.45
C GLY A 620 14.18 22.70 6.76
N HIS A 621 14.19 23.74 7.60
CA HIS A 621 13.44 23.76 8.86
C HIS A 621 11.93 23.89 8.61
N TYR A 622 11.13 23.38 9.55
CA TYR A 622 9.69 23.58 9.54
C TYR A 622 9.36 25.08 9.65
N LYS A 623 8.34 25.52 8.92
CA LYS A 623 7.86 26.91 8.95
C LYS A 623 6.44 26.96 9.48
N GLU A 624 5.52 26.35 8.75
CA GLU A 624 4.09 26.27 9.06
C GLU A 624 3.43 25.18 8.20
N TYR A 625 2.22 24.79 8.57
CA TYR A 625 1.39 23.91 7.77
C TYR A 625 0.96 24.60 6.47
N ASN A 626 1.17 23.94 5.34
CA ASN A 626 0.76 24.43 4.02
C ASN A 626 -0.40 23.58 3.46
N PRO A 627 -1.64 24.12 3.39
CA PRO A 627 -2.79 23.38 2.87
C PRO A 627 -2.73 23.10 1.36
N GLN A 628 -1.76 23.65 0.64
CA GLN A 628 -1.51 23.32 -0.78
C GLN A 628 -0.53 22.16 -0.97
N THR A 629 0.07 21.66 0.12
CA THR A 629 0.97 20.50 0.09
C THR A 629 0.19 19.20 0.23
N ASP A 630 0.29 18.35 -0.78
CA ASP A 630 -0.27 16.99 -0.72
C ASP A 630 0.69 16.04 0.01
N ALA A 631 0.31 15.62 1.22
CA ALA A 631 1.07 14.70 2.06
C ALA A 631 0.98 13.23 1.63
N THR A 632 0.16 12.88 0.63
CA THR A 632 -0.04 11.49 0.19
C THR A 632 1.29 10.80 -0.12
N ILE A 633 1.49 9.58 0.37
CA ILE A 633 2.69 8.78 0.05
C ILE A 633 2.81 8.57 -1.45
N SER A 634 4.00 8.83 -1.98
CA SER A 634 4.30 8.60 -3.39
C SER A 634 4.62 7.13 -3.65
N ASN A 635 4.23 6.65 -4.83
CA ASN A 635 4.39 5.24 -5.20
C ASN A 635 5.87 4.81 -5.18
N VAL A 636 6.78 5.68 -5.64
CA VAL A 636 8.23 5.41 -5.64
C VAL A 636 8.82 5.37 -4.24
N PHE A 637 8.28 6.14 -3.29
CA PHE A 637 8.73 6.11 -1.90
C PHE A 637 8.42 4.76 -1.25
N ALA A 638 7.15 4.37 -1.26
CA ALA A 638 6.63 3.11 -0.71
C ALA A 638 7.23 1.85 -1.38
N THR A 639 7.41 1.93 -2.71
CA THR A 639 7.78 0.73 -3.50
C THR A 639 9.28 0.59 -3.72
N ALA A 640 10.06 1.67 -3.52
CA ALA A 640 11.51 1.63 -3.76
C ALA A 640 12.32 2.36 -2.67
N ALA A 641 12.13 3.67 -2.47
CA ALA A 641 13.09 4.47 -1.70
C ALA A 641 13.14 4.08 -0.21
N LEU A 642 12.00 3.90 0.47
CA LEU A 642 11.98 3.52 1.89
C LEU A 642 12.41 2.06 2.12
N ARG A 643 12.31 1.23 1.08
CA ARG A 643 12.85 -0.15 1.06
C ARG A 643 14.38 -0.23 1.03
N MET A 644 15.08 0.91 1.10
CA MET A 644 16.52 0.95 1.39
C MET A 644 16.86 0.22 2.70
N GLY A 645 15.93 0.19 3.65
CA GLY A 645 16.09 -0.46 4.95
C GLY A 645 16.42 -1.95 4.85
N HIS A 646 16.04 -2.62 3.76
CA HIS A 646 16.40 -4.02 3.52
C HIS A 646 17.91 -4.26 3.48
N GLY A 647 18.70 -3.26 3.08
CA GLY A 647 20.16 -3.34 3.08
C GLY A 647 20.80 -3.31 4.47
N LEU A 648 20.05 -2.88 5.49
CA LEU A 648 20.50 -2.72 6.88
C LEU A 648 20.19 -3.93 7.77
N ILE A 649 19.47 -4.93 7.24
CA ILE A 649 19.02 -6.09 7.99
C ILE A 649 20.18 -7.09 8.19
N GLN A 650 20.43 -7.45 9.45
CA GLN A 650 21.35 -8.53 9.80
C GLN A 650 20.73 -9.91 9.59
N PRO A 651 21.52 -10.95 9.25
CA PRO A 651 21.02 -12.33 9.14
C PRO A 651 20.69 -12.96 10.51
N VAL A 652 21.06 -12.30 11.60
CA VAL A 652 20.86 -12.76 12.99
C VAL A 652 20.27 -11.62 13.82
N LEU A 653 19.19 -11.91 14.53
CA LEU A 653 18.63 -11.04 15.56
C LEU A 653 19.26 -11.40 16.91
N GLN A 654 20.05 -10.47 17.45
CA GLN A 654 20.69 -10.65 18.75
C GLN A 654 19.64 -10.65 19.87
N ARG A 655 19.89 -11.47 20.88
CA ARG A 655 19.04 -11.61 22.08
C ARG A 655 19.91 -11.56 23.31
N LEU A 656 19.81 -10.50 24.09
CA LEU A 656 20.75 -10.18 25.16
C LEU A 656 20.05 -10.08 26.52
N ASN A 657 20.65 -10.64 27.56
CA ASN A 657 20.19 -10.50 28.94
C ASN A 657 20.51 -9.11 29.52
N ALA A 658 20.17 -8.88 30.79
CA ALA A 658 20.44 -7.61 31.48
C ALA A 658 21.92 -7.22 31.56
N SER A 659 22.85 -8.19 31.46
CA SER A 659 24.29 -7.96 31.41
C SER A 659 24.83 -7.81 29.98
N PHE A 660 23.96 -7.63 28.99
CA PHE A 660 24.30 -7.54 27.57
C PHE A 660 25.04 -8.76 26.99
N LEU A 661 24.86 -9.93 27.61
CA LEU A 661 25.36 -11.22 27.12
C LEU A 661 24.24 -12.02 26.45
N PRO A 662 24.53 -12.95 25.52
CA PRO A 662 23.52 -13.80 24.91
C PRO A 662 22.66 -14.54 25.96
N ILE A 663 21.34 -14.58 25.76
CA ILE A 663 20.44 -15.40 26.60
C ILE A 663 20.73 -16.90 26.39
N PRO A 664 20.33 -17.80 27.33
CA PRO A 664 20.61 -19.24 27.22
C PRO A 664 20.11 -19.90 25.92
N GLN A 665 19.03 -19.37 25.34
CA GLN A 665 18.46 -19.83 24.07
C GLN A 665 19.28 -19.38 22.83
N GLY A 666 20.34 -18.57 23.02
CA GLY A 666 21.20 -18.05 21.97
C GLY A 666 20.58 -16.89 21.17
N HIS A 667 21.23 -16.46 20.10
CA HIS A 667 20.66 -15.52 19.13
C HIS A 667 19.67 -16.23 18.19
N LEU A 668 18.84 -15.44 17.49
CA LEU A 668 17.83 -15.97 16.58
C LEU A 668 18.26 -15.73 15.12
N LEU A 669 18.31 -16.77 14.30
CA LEU A 669 18.51 -16.60 12.87
C LEU A 669 17.29 -15.90 12.28
N LEU A 670 17.49 -14.97 11.35
CA LEU A 670 16.39 -14.17 10.78
C LEU A 670 15.31 -15.05 10.14
N GLN A 671 15.70 -16.11 9.44
CA GLN A 671 14.77 -17.07 8.83
C GLN A 671 13.84 -17.78 9.83
N ASP A 672 14.25 -17.87 11.10
CA ASP A 672 13.50 -18.50 12.19
C ASP A 672 12.74 -17.46 13.04
N ALA A 673 12.93 -16.17 12.74
CA ALA A 673 12.27 -15.04 13.40
C ALA A 673 10.95 -14.62 12.75
N PHE A 674 10.71 -15.05 11.51
CA PHE A 674 9.51 -14.68 10.76
C PHE A 674 8.28 -15.40 11.31
N PHE A 675 7.15 -14.69 11.50
CA PHE A 675 5.88 -15.22 12.01
C PHE A 675 6.04 -16.18 13.21
N ALA A 676 6.89 -15.81 14.17
CA ALA A 676 7.25 -16.63 15.32
C ALA A 676 6.93 -15.93 16.68
N PRO A 677 5.67 -15.50 16.91
CA PRO A 677 5.28 -14.77 18.13
C PRO A 677 5.55 -15.56 19.41
N TRP A 678 5.54 -16.89 19.33
CA TRP A 678 5.86 -17.78 20.43
C TRP A 678 7.27 -17.57 21.01
N ARG A 679 8.22 -17.04 20.22
CA ARG A 679 9.57 -16.70 20.69
C ARG A 679 9.52 -15.59 21.76
N LEU A 680 8.61 -14.61 21.64
CA LEU A 680 8.39 -13.60 22.68
C LEU A 680 7.73 -14.21 23.91
N VAL A 681 6.70 -15.03 23.70
CA VAL A 681 5.91 -15.61 24.81
C VAL A 681 6.72 -16.59 25.65
N GLU A 682 7.48 -17.48 25.01
CA GLU A 682 8.14 -18.60 25.67
C GLU A 682 9.67 -18.42 25.87
N GLN A 683 10.29 -17.39 25.28
CA GLN A 683 11.77 -17.21 25.29
C GLN A 683 12.22 -15.82 25.74
N GLY A 684 11.64 -15.31 26.84
CA GLY A 684 12.18 -14.17 27.58
C GLY A 684 11.55 -12.81 27.28
N GLY A 685 10.39 -12.76 26.61
CA GLY A 685 9.66 -11.50 26.39
C GLY A 685 10.30 -10.60 25.34
N VAL A 686 10.02 -9.30 25.45
CA VAL A 686 10.48 -8.27 24.50
C VAL A 686 11.90 -7.79 24.81
N ASP A 687 12.28 -7.77 26.08
CA ASP A 687 13.53 -7.13 26.52
C ASP A 687 14.79 -7.68 25.86
N PRO A 688 14.98 -9.01 25.71
CA PRO A 688 16.19 -9.51 25.10
C PRO A 688 16.37 -9.07 23.66
N ILE A 689 15.25 -8.93 22.95
CA ILE A 689 15.19 -8.46 21.58
C ILE A 689 15.50 -6.96 21.54
N LEU A 690 14.86 -6.15 22.40
CA LEU A 690 15.12 -4.72 22.49
C LEU A 690 16.59 -4.42 22.81
N ARG A 691 17.20 -5.10 23.80
CA ARG A 691 18.64 -4.98 24.09
C ARG A 691 19.49 -5.34 22.88
N GLY A 692 19.16 -6.42 22.18
CA GLY A 692 19.84 -6.81 20.95
C GLY A 692 19.72 -5.77 19.82
N LEU A 693 18.60 -5.05 19.74
CA LEU A 693 18.39 -4.01 18.74
C LEU A 693 19.21 -2.75 19.02
N PHE A 694 19.26 -2.26 20.27
CA PHE A 694 19.99 -1.02 20.59
C PHE A 694 21.47 -1.23 20.99
N ALA A 695 21.92 -2.47 21.21
CA ALA A 695 23.32 -2.78 21.50
C ALA A 695 24.03 -3.54 20.36
N GLY A 696 23.27 -4.25 19.51
CA GLY A 696 23.82 -4.97 18.36
C GLY A 696 23.94 -4.08 17.11
N PRO A 697 24.90 -4.35 16.22
CA PRO A 697 25.12 -3.53 15.02
C PRO A 697 24.10 -3.82 13.91
N ALA A 698 23.74 -2.80 13.13
CA ALA A 698 23.06 -3.00 11.85
C ALA A 698 24.01 -3.63 10.82
N LYS A 699 23.49 -4.02 9.64
CA LYS A 699 24.31 -4.41 8.50
C LYS A 699 24.72 -3.16 7.69
N VAL A 700 25.95 -3.11 7.19
CA VAL A 700 26.37 -2.09 6.20
C VAL A 700 25.93 -2.49 4.79
N ARG A 701 25.48 -1.53 3.99
CA ARG A 701 25.25 -1.72 2.56
C ARG A 701 26.53 -1.40 1.80
N LEU A 702 27.19 -2.42 1.28
CA LEU A 702 28.37 -2.31 0.40
C LEU A 702 28.01 -2.78 -1.01
N SER A 703 28.77 -2.35 -2.02
CA SER A 703 28.50 -2.63 -3.44
C SER A 703 28.48 -4.13 -3.79
N ASP A 704 29.16 -4.98 -3.02
CA ASP A 704 29.18 -6.44 -3.13
C ASP A 704 28.32 -7.15 -2.06
N GLN A 705 27.71 -6.39 -1.15
CA GLN A 705 26.91 -6.90 -0.04
C GLN A 705 25.62 -6.10 0.12
N LEU A 706 24.77 -6.12 -0.90
CA LEU A 706 23.51 -5.37 -0.87
C LEU A 706 22.53 -5.96 0.16
N LEU A 707 22.06 -7.20 -0.05
CA LEU A 707 21.18 -7.91 0.89
C LEU A 707 21.77 -9.26 1.30
N ASN A 708 21.55 -9.64 2.56
CA ASN A 708 21.98 -10.94 3.07
C ASN A 708 21.13 -12.10 2.48
N ALA A 709 21.74 -13.27 2.35
CA ALA A 709 21.13 -14.46 1.73
C ALA A 709 19.89 -14.98 2.47
N ASN A 710 19.70 -14.66 3.75
CA ASN A 710 18.49 -15.09 4.46
C ASN A 710 17.24 -14.39 3.89
N LEU A 711 17.39 -13.19 3.33
CA LEU A 711 16.31 -12.43 2.69
C LEU A 711 16.09 -12.78 1.20
N THR A 712 17.11 -13.27 0.50
CA THR A 712 17.01 -13.59 -0.94
C THR A 712 16.83 -15.08 -1.20
N GLU A 713 17.27 -15.95 -0.29
CA GLU A 713 17.22 -17.41 -0.44
C GLU A 713 16.32 -18.10 0.57
N SER A 714 16.06 -17.50 1.73
CA SER A 714 15.31 -18.12 2.83
C SER A 714 14.15 -17.26 3.35
N LEU A 715 13.72 -16.24 2.58
CA LEU A 715 12.60 -15.39 3.00
C LEU A 715 11.37 -16.26 3.21
N PHE A 716 10.83 -16.18 4.43
CA PHE A 716 9.68 -16.97 4.83
C PHE A 716 9.83 -18.46 4.54
N ARG A 717 11.06 -19.02 4.59
CA ARG A 717 11.34 -20.43 4.30
C ARG A 717 10.40 -21.41 5.02
N PRO A 718 10.10 -21.26 6.32
CA PRO A 718 9.19 -22.21 6.97
C PRO A 718 7.71 -21.92 6.61
N ALA A 719 7.42 -21.00 5.69
CA ALA A 719 6.09 -20.48 5.31
C ALA A 719 5.96 -20.38 3.79
N HIS A 720 6.86 -20.98 3.01
CA HIS A 720 6.60 -21.30 1.61
C HIS A 720 7.11 -22.69 1.23
N LEU A 721 6.47 -23.30 0.24
CA LEU A 721 7.00 -24.50 -0.44
C LEU A 721 8.34 -24.18 -1.12
N ILE A 722 8.43 -23.00 -1.72
CA ILE A 722 9.65 -22.42 -2.29
C ILE A 722 9.90 -21.12 -1.54
N SER A 723 11.00 -21.02 -0.79
CA SER A 723 11.37 -19.78 -0.10
C SER A 723 11.34 -18.59 -1.07
N GLN A 724 10.82 -17.47 -0.60
CA GLN A 724 10.74 -16.26 -1.40
C GLN A 724 12.10 -15.55 -1.47
N ASP A 725 12.17 -14.52 -2.31
CA ASP A 725 13.35 -13.69 -2.53
C ASP A 725 12.92 -12.23 -2.44
N LEU A 726 13.28 -11.55 -1.34
CA LEU A 726 12.84 -10.18 -1.09
C LEU A 726 13.33 -9.20 -2.16
N ALA A 727 14.55 -9.40 -2.67
CA ALA A 727 15.09 -8.56 -3.74
C ALA A 727 14.31 -8.75 -5.04
N ALA A 728 14.06 -10.00 -5.43
CA ALA A 728 13.27 -10.30 -6.61
C ALA A 728 11.83 -9.76 -6.48
N LEU A 729 11.22 -9.86 -5.31
CA LEU A 729 9.91 -9.28 -5.03
C LEU A 729 9.91 -7.75 -5.14
N ASN A 730 10.94 -7.05 -4.65
CA ASN A 730 11.03 -5.59 -4.78
C ASN A 730 11.13 -5.15 -6.23
N ILE A 731 11.96 -5.83 -7.01
CA ILE A 731 12.13 -5.55 -8.44
C ILE A 731 10.82 -5.81 -9.20
N GLN A 732 10.22 -6.98 -9.00
CA GLN A 732 8.97 -7.35 -9.65
C GLN A 732 7.82 -6.44 -9.23
N ARG A 733 7.78 -6.00 -7.96
CA ARG A 733 6.79 -5.05 -7.46
C ARG A 733 6.98 -3.65 -8.05
N GLY A 734 8.21 -3.19 -8.23
CA GLY A 734 8.50 -1.93 -8.94
C GLY A 734 7.96 -1.95 -10.37
N ARG A 735 8.07 -3.09 -11.06
CA ARG A 735 7.50 -3.30 -12.40
C ARG A 735 5.98 -3.37 -12.38
N ASP A 736 5.39 -4.11 -11.44
CA ASP A 736 3.93 -4.19 -11.21
C ASP A 736 3.31 -2.80 -10.98
N HIS A 737 4.00 -1.97 -10.20
CA HIS A 737 3.63 -0.59 -9.90
C HIS A 737 4.02 0.41 -11.00
N ALA A 738 4.58 -0.05 -12.12
CA ALA A 738 4.96 0.78 -13.26
C ALA A 738 5.87 1.96 -12.90
N LEU A 739 6.85 1.73 -12.03
CA LEU A 739 7.85 2.74 -11.72
C LEU A 739 8.76 2.99 -12.95
N PRO A 740 9.00 4.26 -13.32
CA PRO A 740 9.99 4.62 -14.34
C PRO A 740 11.39 4.06 -14.06
N GLY A 741 12.19 4.00 -15.13
CA GLY A 741 13.58 3.54 -15.05
C GLY A 741 14.47 4.48 -14.23
N TYR A 742 15.64 3.98 -13.84
CA TYR A 742 16.57 4.70 -12.99
C TYR A 742 16.96 6.11 -13.50
N ASN A 743 17.25 6.26 -14.79
CA ASN A 743 17.60 7.58 -15.37
C ASN A 743 16.46 8.61 -15.27
N ASP A 744 15.20 8.19 -15.33
CA ASP A 744 14.07 9.12 -15.21
C ASP A 744 14.02 9.73 -13.82
N TRP A 745 14.35 8.95 -12.80
CA TRP A 745 14.45 9.41 -11.41
C TRP A 745 15.71 10.21 -11.14
N ARG A 746 16.84 9.86 -11.75
CA ARG A 746 18.05 10.71 -11.73
C ARG A 746 17.74 12.09 -12.29
N ARG A 747 17.08 12.15 -13.45
CA ARG A 747 16.65 13.40 -14.09
C ARG A 747 15.71 14.20 -13.18
N TYR A 748 14.72 13.54 -12.56
CA TYR A 748 13.83 14.18 -11.58
C TYR A 748 14.62 14.80 -10.41
N CYS A 749 15.63 14.10 -9.94
CA CYS A 749 16.53 14.53 -8.86
C CYS A 749 17.66 15.47 -9.32
N GLN A 750 17.61 15.98 -10.56
CA GLN A 750 18.61 16.87 -11.14
C GLN A 750 20.04 16.28 -11.17
N LEU A 751 20.13 14.95 -11.22
CA LEU A 751 21.37 14.21 -11.42
C LEU A 751 21.61 13.98 -12.92
N PRO A 752 22.88 13.89 -13.37
CA PRO A 752 23.20 13.60 -14.76
C PRO A 752 22.57 12.27 -15.22
N GLU A 753 21.99 12.29 -16.41
CA GLU A 753 21.52 11.08 -17.08
C GLU A 753 22.72 10.28 -17.59
N ALA A 754 22.74 8.98 -17.33
CA ALA A 754 23.81 8.08 -17.77
C ALA A 754 23.45 7.40 -19.09
N GLU A 755 24.28 7.54 -20.12
CA GLU A 755 24.12 6.86 -21.40
C GLU A 755 24.92 5.53 -21.40
N THR A 756 26.05 5.52 -20.70
CA THR A 756 26.89 4.35 -20.46
C THR A 756 26.97 4.03 -18.98
N PHE A 757 27.40 2.82 -18.62
CA PHE A 757 27.58 2.48 -17.21
C PHE A 757 28.75 3.23 -16.58
N ASP A 758 29.78 3.61 -17.35
CA ASP A 758 30.91 4.39 -16.85
C ASP A 758 30.51 5.81 -16.44
N ASP A 759 29.43 6.37 -17.01
CA ASP A 759 28.87 7.66 -16.57
C ASP A 759 28.35 7.62 -15.12
N LEU A 760 28.15 6.42 -14.55
CA LEU A 760 27.71 6.22 -13.17
C LEU A 760 28.86 6.06 -12.17
N GLN A 761 30.12 6.19 -12.61
CA GLN A 761 31.29 5.91 -11.76
C GLN A 761 31.40 6.79 -10.50
N SER A 762 30.71 7.94 -10.46
CA SER A 762 30.68 8.84 -9.30
C SER A 762 29.64 8.49 -8.26
N GLU A 763 28.57 7.79 -8.66
CA GLU A 763 27.54 7.34 -7.72
C GLU A 763 27.64 5.84 -7.43
N ILE A 764 28.24 5.06 -8.31
CA ILE A 764 28.50 3.63 -8.12
C ILE A 764 29.99 3.43 -8.38
N ASP A 765 30.83 3.51 -7.35
CA ASP A 765 32.30 3.52 -7.48
C ASP A 765 32.85 2.16 -7.95
N SER A 766 32.17 1.07 -7.60
CA SER A 766 32.58 -0.30 -7.94
C SER A 766 32.40 -0.65 -9.42
N GLN A 767 33.51 -0.73 -10.17
CA GLN A 767 33.50 -1.17 -11.58
C GLN A 767 32.85 -2.56 -11.73
N ALA A 768 33.16 -3.50 -10.83
CA ALA A 768 32.60 -4.85 -10.89
C ALA A 768 31.07 -4.86 -10.77
N LEU A 769 30.50 -3.95 -9.98
CA LEU A 769 29.04 -3.79 -9.89
C LEU A 769 28.47 -3.17 -11.18
N ARG A 770 29.13 -2.14 -11.73
CA ARG A 770 28.73 -1.53 -13.01
C ARG A 770 28.75 -2.53 -14.16
N ASP A 771 29.78 -3.36 -14.26
CA ASP A 771 29.90 -4.40 -15.27
C ASP A 771 28.77 -5.45 -15.17
N LYS A 772 28.43 -5.88 -13.95
CA LYS A 772 27.29 -6.79 -13.71
C LYS A 772 25.97 -6.16 -14.14
N LEU A 773 25.75 -4.89 -13.81
CA LEU A 773 24.54 -4.18 -14.21
C LEU A 773 24.48 -4.01 -15.73
N GLN A 774 25.61 -3.73 -16.39
CA GLN A 774 25.71 -3.66 -17.85
C GLN A 774 25.37 -4.98 -18.53
N GLN A 775 25.92 -6.09 -18.03
CA GLN A 775 25.63 -7.43 -18.56
C GLN A 775 24.15 -7.81 -18.44
N LEU A 776 23.47 -7.35 -17.39
CA LEU A 776 22.07 -7.70 -17.11
C LEU A 776 21.06 -6.79 -17.81
N TYR A 777 21.29 -5.47 -17.79
CA TYR A 777 20.32 -4.47 -18.26
C TYR A 777 20.63 -3.91 -19.64
N GLY A 778 21.88 -4.04 -20.12
CA GLY A 778 22.36 -3.52 -21.40
C GLY A 778 22.50 -2.00 -21.48
N HIS A 779 21.58 -1.24 -20.85
CA HIS A 779 21.55 0.22 -20.85
C HIS A 779 21.15 0.77 -19.45
N PRO A 780 21.76 1.88 -18.94
CA PRO A 780 21.44 2.42 -17.62
C PRO A 780 19.96 2.78 -17.40
N SER A 781 19.26 3.30 -18.42
CA SER A 781 17.82 3.59 -18.32
C SER A 781 16.94 2.36 -18.09
N ASN A 782 17.44 1.15 -18.35
CA ASN A 782 16.70 -0.08 -18.10
C ASN A 782 16.79 -0.55 -16.65
N ILE A 783 17.67 0.05 -15.82
CA ILE A 783 17.80 -0.33 -14.41
C ILE A 783 16.48 -0.01 -13.69
N ASP A 784 15.93 -1.00 -12.97
CA ASP A 784 14.77 -0.78 -12.11
C ASP A 784 15.18 0.12 -10.93
N ILE A 785 14.39 1.15 -10.61
CA ILE A 785 14.78 2.21 -9.66
C ILE A 785 15.25 1.68 -8.30
N TRP A 786 14.65 0.60 -7.78
CA TRP A 786 15.11 -0.01 -6.53
C TRP A 786 16.54 -0.53 -6.63
N VAL A 787 16.89 -1.18 -7.75
CA VAL A 787 18.25 -1.69 -7.98
C VAL A 787 19.24 -0.54 -8.15
N GLY A 788 18.86 0.49 -8.90
CA GLY A 788 19.71 1.67 -9.11
C GLY A 788 20.02 2.38 -7.79
N GLY A 789 19.01 2.73 -7.00
CA GLY A 789 19.21 3.41 -5.72
C GLY A 789 19.91 2.54 -4.66
N MET A 790 19.75 1.21 -4.72
CA MET A 790 20.51 0.29 -3.88
C MET A 790 21.94 0.08 -4.36
N ALA A 791 22.25 0.34 -5.62
CA ALA A 791 23.60 0.22 -6.19
C ALA A 791 24.45 1.47 -5.93
N GLU A 792 23.83 2.65 -5.83
CA GLU A 792 24.55 3.90 -5.52
C GLU A 792 25.25 3.84 -4.17
N ASP A 793 26.51 4.23 -4.04
CA ASP A 793 27.21 4.29 -2.77
C ASP A 793 26.59 5.33 -1.82
N PRO A 794 26.54 5.08 -0.49
CA PRO A 794 25.99 6.05 0.45
C PRO A 794 26.76 7.37 0.41
N VAL A 795 26.05 8.50 0.31
CA VAL A 795 26.68 9.82 0.45
C VAL A 795 27.13 10.06 1.89
N GLN A 796 28.09 10.95 2.09
CA GLN A 796 28.69 11.19 3.40
C GLN A 796 27.64 11.46 4.51
N GLY A 797 27.71 10.69 5.59
CA GLY A 797 26.82 10.81 6.75
C GLY A 797 25.40 10.28 6.54
N ALA A 798 25.08 9.73 5.37
CA ALA A 798 23.78 9.13 5.04
C ALA A 798 23.89 7.61 4.90
N LYS A 799 22.75 6.94 4.73
CA LYS A 799 22.65 5.50 4.43
C LYS A 799 22.20 5.20 3.00
N VAL A 800 21.93 6.23 2.23
CA VAL A 800 21.46 6.16 0.84
C VAL A 800 22.36 6.92 -0.12
N GLY A 801 22.35 6.52 -1.38
CA GLY A 801 22.94 7.30 -2.47
C GLY A 801 22.14 8.56 -2.80
N PRO A 802 22.62 9.40 -3.74
CA PRO A 802 22.03 10.69 -4.05
C PRO A 802 20.58 10.60 -4.57
N THR A 803 20.23 9.58 -5.36
CA THR A 803 18.87 9.44 -5.91
C THR A 803 17.87 9.14 -4.80
N PHE A 804 18.14 8.15 -3.95
CA PHE A 804 17.27 7.84 -2.83
C PHE A 804 17.25 8.95 -1.77
N ARG A 805 18.35 9.66 -1.54
CA ARG A 805 18.35 10.85 -0.66
C ARG A 805 17.36 11.89 -1.15
N CYS A 806 17.38 12.21 -2.45
CA CYS A 806 16.45 13.14 -3.07
C CYS A 806 14.99 12.72 -2.86
N LEU A 807 14.65 11.46 -3.14
CA LEU A 807 13.28 10.95 -3.01
C LEU A 807 12.80 10.90 -1.54
N LEU A 808 13.67 10.56 -0.60
CA LEU A 808 13.34 10.57 0.83
C LEU A 808 13.13 12.01 1.32
N VAL A 809 14.00 12.96 0.94
CA VAL A 809 13.83 14.39 1.28
C VAL A 809 12.52 14.94 0.72
N GLU A 810 12.17 14.59 -0.52
CA GLU A 810 10.92 14.98 -1.17
C GLU A 810 9.70 14.54 -0.35
N GLN A 811 9.63 13.25 -0.01
CA GLN A 811 8.48 12.70 0.71
C GLN A 811 8.41 13.22 2.15
N PHE A 812 9.50 13.15 2.93
CA PHE A 812 9.49 13.58 4.33
C PHE A 812 9.23 15.07 4.48
N ARG A 813 9.65 15.92 3.53
CA ARG A 813 9.25 17.33 3.53
C ARG A 813 7.73 17.49 3.37
N ARG A 814 7.11 16.79 2.41
CA ARG A 814 5.65 16.86 2.20
C ARG A 814 4.85 16.28 3.37
N LEU A 815 5.33 15.20 3.98
CA LEU A 815 4.71 14.62 5.17
C LEU A 815 4.67 15.61 6.33
N ARG A 816 5.75 16.39 6.51
CA ARG A 816 5.83 17.41 7.55
C ARG A 816 4.96 18.63 7.22
N ASP A 817 5.17 19.20 6.04
CA ASP A 817 4.61 20.50 5.68
C ASP A 817 3.12 20.40 5.28
N GLY A 818 2.65 19.22 4.86
CA GLY A 818 1.27 18.93 4.48
C GLY A 818 0.42 18.29 5.59
N ASP A 819 0.94 18.17 6.81
CA ASP A 819 0.21 17.62 7.95
C ASP A 819 -0.26 18.73 8.90
N ARG A 820 -1.57 18.99 8.93
CA ARG A 820 -2.16 20.00 9.81
C ARG A 820 -1.94 19.71 11.29
N PHE A 821 -1.74 18.45 11.64
CA PHE A 821 -1.51 17.98 13.00
C PHE A 821 -0.03 17.68 13.28
N TRP A 822 0.88 18.15 12.42
CA TRP A 822 2.32 18.14 12.70
C TRP A 822 2.58 18.69 14.10
N TYR A 823 3.38 18.01 14.90
CA TYR A 823 3.47 18.29 16.34
C TYR A 823 3.98 19.70 16.68
N GLU A 824 4.74 20.34 15.79
CA GLU A 824 5.19 21.73 15.97
C GLU A 824 4.23 22.77 15.37
N ASN A 825 3.15 22.36 14.71
CA ASN A 825 2.20 23.28 14.13
C ASN A 825 1.47 24.06 15.25
N PRO A 826 1.43 25.40 15.20
CA PRO A 826 0.77 26.20 16.24
C PRO A 826 -0.69 25.77 16.46
N GLY A 827 -1.05 25.56 17.73
CA GLY A 827 -2.39 25.14 18.14
C GLY A 827 -2.57 23.62 18.27
N VAL A 828 -1.62 22.79 17.81
CA VAL A 828 -1.67 21.34 18.06
C VAL A 828 -1.34 21.04 19.51
N PHE A 829 -0.24 21.60 20.03
CA PHE A 829 0.16 21.56 21.44
C PHE A 829 0.42 22.96 21.98
N LYS A 830 0.26 23.13 23.30
CA LYS A 830 0.71 24.35 24.00
C LYS A 830 2.24 24.44 23.94
N PRO A 831 2.84 25.64 24.02
CA PRO A 831 4.30 25.80 23.99
C PRO A 831 5.02 24.94 25.04
N GLU A 832 4.46 24.84 26.26
CA GLU A 832 5.06 24.08 27.35
C GLU A 832 4.96 22.57 27.11
N GLN A 833 3.84 22.11 26.53
CA GLN A 833 3.66 20.72 26.10
C GLN A 833 4.66 20.36 24.98
N LEU A 834 4.85 21.25 24.02
CA LEU A 834 5.82 21.07 22.93
C LEU A 834 7.26 20.97 23.46
N THR A 835 7.62 21.78 24.47
CA THR A 835 8.91 21.67 25.15
C THR A 835 9.11 20.29 25.79
N GLN A 836 8.06 19.68 26.35
CA GLN A 836 8.15 18.32 26.90
C GLN A 836 8.27 17.25 25.79
N ILE A 837 7.48 17.35 24.71
CA ILE A 837 7.56 16.41 23.58
C ILE A 837 8.97 16.40 22.97
N LYS A 838 9.60 17.57 22.84
CA LYS A 838 10.96 17.70 22.28
C LYS A 838 12.08 17.14 23.17
N GLN A 839 11.77 16.67 24.38
CA GLN A 839 12.70 15.93 25.23
C GLN A 839 12.62 14.42 25.02
N SER A 840 11.60 13.94 24.30
CA SER A 840 11.35 12.51 24.12
C SER A 840 12.43 11.85 23.27
N THR A 841 12.86 10.66 23.69
CA THR A 841 13.82 9.83 22.95
C THR A 841 13.29 8.40 22.89
N LEU A 842 13.71 7.63 21.89
CA LEU A 842 13.38 6.21 21.86
C LEU A 842 14.00 5.45 23.05
N ALA A 843 15.14 5.92 23.58
CA ALA A 843 15.72 5.44 24.83
C ALA A 843 14.74 5.57 26.00
N ARG A 844 14.07 6.72 26.12
CA ARG A 844 13.07 6.99 27.17
C ARG A 844 11.88 6.04 27.05
N VAL A 845 11.33 5.90 25.85
CA VAL A 845 10.20 4.98 25.59
C VAL A 845 10.57 3.54 25.97
N ILE A 846 11.79 3.08 25.62
CA ILE A 846 12.28 1.76 26.03
C ILE A 846 12.35 1.64 27.55
N CYS A 847 12.89 2.65 28.25
CA CYS A 847 12.96 2.63 29.71
C CYS A 847 11.59 2.66 30.40
N ASP A 848 10.59 3.31 29.81
CA ASP A 848 9.26 3.44 30.41
C ASP A 848 8.33 2.25 30.11
N SER A 849 8.56 1.54 29.01
CA SER A 849 7.62 0.53 28.47
C SER A 849 8.21 -0.88 28.28
N SER A 850 9.47 -1.10 28.67
CA SER A 850 10.07 -2.45 28.79
C SER A 850 9.74 -3.10 30.14
N ASP A 851 10.04 -4.40 30.29
CA ASP A 851 9.76 -5.10 31.54
C ASP A 851 10.85 -4.86 32.61
N ASP A 852 12.12 -4.95 32.22
CA ASP A 852 13.29 -4.94 33.11
C ASP A 852 14.56 -4.37 32.41
N ILE A 853 14.40 -3.34 31.58
CA ILE A 853 15.56 -2.60 31.01
C ILE A 853 15.83 -1.38 31.88
N LEU A 854 16.89 -1.48 32.70
CA LEU A 854 17.32 -0.42 33.62
C LEU A 854 18.46 0.44 33.05
N GLU A 855 19.17 -0.05 32.04
CA GLU A 855 20.28 0.61 31.38
C GLU A 855 20.08 0.65 29.87
N VAL A 856 20.35 1.80 29.27
CA VAL A 856 20.19 2.06 27.83
C VAL A 856 21.31 2.95 27.31
N THR A 857 21.47 3.04 25.99
CA THR A 857 22.30 4.08 25.37
C THR A 857 21.50 5.39 25.26
N LYS A 858 22.18 6.55 25.33
CA LYS A 858 21.50 7.86 25.17
C LYS A 858 20.89 8.00 23.78
N ASN A 859 21.61 7.58 22.75
CA ASN A 859 21.10 7.46 21.40
C ASN A 859 21.09 5.99 20.99
N VAL A 860 19.89 5.39 20.98
CA VAL A 860 19.69 3.97 20.68
C VAL A 860 20.00 3.58 19.24
N PHE A 861 20.16 4.55 18.33
CA PHE A 861 20.55 4.31 16.95
C PHE A 861 22.06 4.22 16.75
N LYS A 862 22.87 4.65 17.72
CA LYS A 862 24.35 4.65 17.64
C LYS A 862 24.95 3.58 18.53
N MET A 863 26.06 3.00 18.09
CA MET A 863 26.72 1.92 18.82
C MET A 863 27.17 2.38 20.22
N PRO A 864 27.05 1.53 21.27
CA PRO A 864 27.37 1.90 22.65
C PRO A 864 28.82 2.37 22.83
N ASN A 865 29.79 1.75 22.17
CA ASN A 865 31.21 2.08 22.27
C ASN A 865 31.58 3.47 21.70
N LEU A 866 30.66 4.14 21.00
CA LEU A 866 30.83 5.50 20.49
C LEU A 866 30.20 6.57 21.40
N GLN A 867 29.67 6.17 22.56
CA GLN A 867 29.01 7.02 23.53
C GLN A 867 29.78 6.97 24.86
N SER A 868 29.83 8.10 25.59
CA SER A 868 30.50 8.18 26.89
C SER A 868 29.55 8.78 27.95
N PRO A 869 29.15 8.02 28.97
CA PRO A 869 29.37 6.57 29.12
C PRO A 869 28.62 5.75 28.05
N SER A 870 29.03 4.50 27.83
CA SER A 870 28.42 3.62 26.80
C SER A 870 26.95 3.33 27.08
N PHE A 871 26.63 3.08 28.36
CA PHE A 871 25.27 2.92 28.86
C PHE A 871 25.06 3.88 30.02
N VAL A 872 23.83 4.34 30.16
CA VAL A 872 23.35 5.15 31.28
C VAL A 872 22.16 4.48 31.92
N THR A 873 21.93 4.79 33.20
CA THR A 873 20.73 4.33 33.87
C THR A 873 19.50 5.03 33.32
N CYS A 874 18.36 4.34 33.32
CA CYS A 874 17.10 4.92 32.85
C CYS A 874 16.69 6.18 33.63
N ASN A 875 17.18 6.41 34.85
CA ASN A 875 16.90 7.64 35.61
C ASN A 875 17.60 8.88 35.03
N GLU A 876 18.66 8.70 34.23
CA GLU A 876 19.40 9.79 33.59
C GLU A 876 18.79 10.22 32.25
N ILE A 877 17.88 9.42 31.68
CA ILE A 877 17.18 9.76 30.44
C ILE A 877 15.96 10.63 30.78
N PRO A 878 15.87 11.87 30.26
CA PRO A 878 14.78 12.80 30.55
C PRO A 878 13.40 12.20 30.28
N LYS A 879 12.45 12.44 31.19
CA LYS A 879 11.04 12.04 31.05
C LYS A 879 10.22 13.18 30.48
N VAL A 880 9.21 12.83 29.67
CA VAL A 880 8.17 13.78 29.26
C VAL A 880 7.29 14.04 30.48
N ASP A 881 7.27 15.28 30.98
CA ASP A 881 6.44 15.64 32.13
C ASP A 881 4.99 15.85 31.70
N LEU A 882 4.12 14.85 31.92
CA LEU A 882 2.71 14.92 31.52
C LEU A 882 1.88 15.90 32.37
N ARG A 883 2.43 16.45 33.46
CA ARG A 883 1.71 17.47 34.27
C ARG A 883 1.39 18.74 33.48
N PHE A 884 2.09 18.99 32.37
CA PHE A 884 1.76 20.09 31.45
C PHE A 884 0.48 19.85 30.62
N TRP A 885 -0.14 18.66 30.73
CA TRP A 885 -1.49 18.36 30.24
C TRP A 885 -2.58 18.49 31.31
N ALA A 886 -2.23 18.92 32.53
CA ALA A 886 -3.21 19.16 33.57
C ALA A 886 -4.19 20.28 33.20
N GLU A 887 -5.48 20.03 33.41
CA GLU A 887 -6.52 21.04 33.30
C GLU A 887 -6.90 21.57 34.69
N CYS A 888 -6.49 22.81 34.99
CA CYS A 888 -6.85 23.49 36.23
C CYS A 888 -8.26 24.07 36.10
N CYS A 889 -9.25 23.45 36.76
CA CYS A 889 -10.64 23.89 36.69
C CYS A 889 -11.35 23.74 38.04
N HIS A 890 -12.09 24.78 38.44
CA HIS A 890 -12.88 24.79 39.68
C HIS A 890 -14.27 24.14 39.52
N GLU A 891 -14.77 23.95 38.28
CA GLU A 891 -16.06 23.31 37.96
C GLU A 891 -15.95 22.41 36.70
N CYS A 892 -15.21 21.31 36.79
CA CYS A 892 -14.90 20.44 35.66
C CYS A 892 -15.92 19.33 35.35
N SER A 893 -17.08 19.33 35.99
CA SER A 893 -18.07 18.25 35.87
C SER A 893 -18.56 17.99 34.44
N ASN A 894 -18.39 18.96 33.53
CA ASN A 894 -18.64 18.77 32.10
C ASN A 894 -17.39 18.83 31.20
N ALA A 895 -16.27 19.44 31.62
CA ALA A 895 -15.14 19.73 30.72
C ALA A 895 -14.30 18.50 30.34
N GLY A 896 -14.35 17.42 31.14
CA GLY A 896 -13.63 16.17 30.87
C GLY A 896 -14.44 15.11 30.14
N GLN A 897 -15.70 15.40 29.79
CA GLN A 897 -16.51 14.53 28.95
C GLN A 897 -16.22 14.86 27.49
N PHE A 898 -15.83 13.87 26.68
CA PHE A 898 -15.66 14.02 25.23
C PHE A 898 -16.92 14.60 24.56
N ASN A 899 -18.09 14.28 25.14
CA ASN A 899 -19.41 14.83 24.80
C ASN A 899 -19.53 16.36 24.96
N SER A 900 -18.70 17.02 25.77
CA SER A 900 -18.75 18.47 25.99
C SER A 900 -18.07 19.29 24.89
N ILE A 901 -17.10 18.68 24.20
CA ILE A 901 -16.46 19.25 23.01
C ILE A 901 -17.47 19.28 21.85
N THR A 902 -18.36 18.30 21.77
CA THR A 902 -19.40 18.19 20.71
C THR A 902 -20.74 18.87 21.05
N ARG A 903 -20.87 19.51 22.23
CA ARG A 903 -22.16 19.98 22.78
C ARG A 903 -22.76 21.24 22.13
N ARG A 904 -22.15 21.86 21.11
CA ARG A 904 -22.77 23.00 20.41
C ARG A 904 -23.59 22.66 19.17
N THR A 905 -23.54 21.44 18.64
CA THR A 905 -24.49 20.93 17.65
C THR A 905 -24.27 19.43 17.47
N ARG A 906 -25.35 18.63 17.45
CA ARG A 906 -25.43 17.19 17.10
C ARG A 906 -24.19 16.33 17.43
N ARG A 907 -24.32 15.58 18.52
CA ARG A 907 -23.54 14.40 18.89
C ARG A 907 -22.80 13.71 17.73
N SER A 908 -21.47 13.63 17.80
CA SER A 908 -20.69 12.71 16.95
C SER A 908 -20.81 11.29 17.51
N LEU A 909 -21.93 10.63 17.20
CA LEU A 909 -22.25 9.26 17.61
C LEU A 909 -21.25 8.23 17.10
N ASP A 910 -20.46 8.59 16.10
CA ASP A 910 -19.61 7.66 15.38
C ASP A 910 -18.31 7.36 16.13
N HIS A 911 -17.81 8.28 16.97
CA HIS A 911 -16.51 8.16 17.61
C HIS A 911 -16.54 7.85 19.13
N SER A 912 -17.73 7.76 19.74
CA SER A 912 -17.89 7.42 21.17
C SER A 912 -18.04 5.91 21.44
N TYR A 913 -17.84 5.49 22.69
CA TYR A 913 -18.11 4.13 23.14
C TYR A 913 -19.52 3.64 22.73
N PRO A 914 -19.69 2.36 22.35
CA PRO A 914 -20.98 1.82 21.91
C PRO A 914 -22.10 1.99 22.95
N GLU A 915 -21.77 1.84 24.23
CA GLU A 915 -22.70 1.96 25.36
C GLU A 915 -23.12 3.39 25.67
N ASP A 916 -22.35 4.38 25.23
CA ASP A 916 -22.79 5.76 25.28
C ASP A 916 -23.87 6.04 24.23
N LYS A 917 -23.88 5.33 23.08
CA LYS A 917 -24.86 5.55 22.00
C LYS A 917 -26.29 5.35 22.53
N PRO A 918 -27.23 6.25 22.21
CA PRO A 918 -28.58 6.16 22.77
C PRO A 918 -29.24 4.91 22.20
N ALA A 919 -29.85 4.11 23.08
CA ALA A 919 -30.67 2.97 22.67
C ALA A 919 -31.84 3.49 21.83
N TYR A 920 -31.75 3.37 20.51
CA TYR A 920 -32.89 3.58 19.62
C TYR A 920 -33.82 2.37 19.73
N GLY A 921 -34.88 2.52 20.53
CA GLY A 921 -36.09 1.73 20.32
C GLY A 921 -36.68 2.07 18.94
N GLU A 922 -37.00 1.02 18.20
CA GLU A 922 -37.74 0.94 16.93
C GLU A 922 -38.18 2.27 16.29
N ALA A 923 -37.45 2.68 15.25
CA ALA A 923 -38.01 3.46 14.15
C ALA A 923 -37.93 2.60 12.88
N SER A 924 -39.09 2.43 12.26
CA SER A 924 -39.38 1.58 11.11
C SER A 924 -38.41 1.74 9.93
N VAL A 925 -38.07 0.58 9.36
CA VAL A 925 -37.60 0.39 7.99
C VAL A 925 -38.59 1.04 7.00
N LEU A 926 -38.17 2.13 6.34
CA LEU A 926 -38.66 2.47 5.00
C LEU A 926 -37.80 1.70 4.01
N SER A 927 -38.25 0.50 3.63
CA SER A 927 -37.85 -0.17 2.41
C SER A 927 -38.70 0.39 1.27
N ILE A 928 -38.09 1.13 0.35
CA ILE A 928 -38.62 1.25 -1.01
C ILE A 928 -38.01 0.10 -1.80
N THR A 929 -38.77 -0.99 -1.93
CA THR A 929 -38.66 -1.89 -3.08
C THR A 929 -39.89 -1.66 -3.95
N SER A 930 -39.72 -1.02 -5.11
CA SER A 930 -40.69 -1.14 -6.19
C SER A 930 -40.39 -2.41 -6.98
N SER A 931 -40.83 -3.56 -6.47
CA SER A 931 -41.25 -4.67 -7.32
C SER A 931 -42.76 -4.79 -7.23
N THR A 932 -43.37 -4.68 -8.39
CA THR A 932 -44.77 -4.97 -8.71
C THR A 932 -45.27 -6.22 -8.00
N SER A 933 -46.41 -6.13 -7.31
CA SER A 933 -47.20 -7.31 -6.95
C SER A 933 -48.67 -7.12 -7.27
N ASP A 934 -49.24 -8.25 -7.63
CA ASP A 934 -50.58 -8.53 -8.06
C ASP A 934 -51.69 -7.94 -7.17
N SER A 935 -52.59 -7.25 -7.86
CA SER A 935 -54.04 -7.38 -7.86
C SER A 935 -54.80 -8.00 -6.67
N PHE A 936 -55.77 -7.20 -6.22
CA PHE A 936 -57.19 -7.52 -5.98
C PHE A 936 -57.76 -7.56 -4.54
N TYR A 937 -58.79 -6.70 -4.40
CA TYR A 937 -59.91 -6.60 -3.46
C TYR A 937 -59.76 -5.90 -2.09
N ASN A 938 -60.10 -4.60 -2.16
CA ASN A 938 -61.22 -3.91 -1.51
C ASN A 938 -61.39 -3.85 0.03
N ASN A 939 -61.57 -2.57 0.42
CA ASN A 939 -62.63 -2.00 1.24
C ASN A 939 -62.36 -1.72 2.74
N SER A 940 -62.33 -0.41 3.03
CA SER A 940 -63.12 0.30 4.06
C SER A 940 -62.36 1.01 5.21
N ILE A 941 -62.48 2.34 5.13
CA ILE A 941 -62.24 3.53 5.98
C ILE A 941 -63.24 3.56 7.19
N PRO A 942 -63.20 4.46 8.23
CA PRO A 942 -62.16 5.17 9.02
C PRO A 942 -62.44 5.28 10.57
N GLY A 943 -61.56 6.02 11.27
CA GLY A 943 -61.92 6.99 12.35
C GLY A 943 -61.42 6.60 13.75
N ASP A 944 -61.04 7.48 14.67
CA ASP A 944 -60.81 8.93 14.74
C ASP A 944 -60.17 9.18 16.14
N GLU A 945 -59.54 10.36 16.33
CA GLU A 945 -59.29 11.08 17.61
C GLU A 945 -58.18 10.64 18.62
N GLU A 946 -57.09 11.42 18.58
CA GLU A 946 -56.35 12.21 19.61
C GLU A 946 -56.57 12.09 21.16
N PRO A 947 -55.64 12.60 22.02
CA PRO A 947 -54.85 11.75 22.94
C PRO A 947 -54.93 12.12 24.43
N VAL A 948 -54.55 11.19 25.35
CA VAL A 948 -54.17 11.53 26.74
C VAL A 948 -53.02 10.64 27.28
N SER A 949 -52.03 11.33 27.83
CA SER A 949 -50.86 10.90 28.63
C SER A 949 -51.15 9.93 29.78
N SER A 950 -50.32 8.89 29.92
CA SER A 950 -49.79 8.47 31.23
C SER A 950 -48.51 7.61 31.12
N ARG A 951 -47.49 8.02 31.89
CA ARG A 951 -46.20 7.33 32.08
C ARG A 951 -46.39 5.98 32.78
N LYS A 952 -45.70 4.93 32.31
CA LYS A 952 -45.31 3.77 33.15
C LYS A 952 -43.78 3.68 33.22
N ARG A 953 -43.27 3.55 34.46
CA ARG A 953 -41.88 3.21 34.82
C ARG A 953 -41.56 1.80 34.36
N VAL A 954 -40.35 1.60 33.82
CA VAL A 954 -39.75 0.29 33.55
C VAL A 954 -38.78 -0.05 34.69
N ASP A 955 -38.78 -1.32 35.10
CA ASP A 955 -38.10 -1.88 36.27
C ASP A 955 -36.59 -2.11 36.02
N PRO A 956 -35.68 -1.53 36.84
CA PRO A 956 -34.23 -1.68 36.69
C PRO A 956 -33.66 -3.07 37.05
N GLN A 957 -34.47 -4.05 37.45
CA GLN A 957 -33.96 -5.38 37.82
C GLN A 957 -33.62 -6.30 36.63
N VAL A 958 -34.26 -6.11 35.46
CA VAL A 958 -34.10 -7.04 34.32
C VAL A 958 -32.77 -6.83 33.57
N PHE A 959 -32.29 -5.59 33.44
CA PHE A 959 -30.99 -5.29 32.81
C PHE A 959 -29.79 -5.73 33.66
N ARG A 960 -29.94 -5.76 34.99
CA ARG A 960 -28.87 -6.17 35.90
C ARG A 960 -28.60 -7.68 35.83
N GLN A 961 -29.63 -8.48 35.56
CA GLN A 961 -29.50 -9.94 35.43
C GLN A 961 -28.86 -10.37 34.10
N GLN A 962 -29.09 -9.63 33.00
CA GLN A 962 -28.45 -9.93 31.70
C GLN A 962 -26.97 -9.50 31.66
N ALA A 963 -26.62 -8.36 32.27
CA ALA A 963 -25.22 -7.93 32.39
C ALA A 963 -24.39 -8.88 33.29
N GLN A 964 -24.96 -9.32 34.42
CA GLN A 964 -24.28 -10.27 35.32
C GLN A 964 -24.09 -11.66 34.72
N GLN A 965 -24.98 -12.11 33.81
CA GLN A 965 -24.81 -13.39 33.12
C GLN A 965 -23.72 -13.36 32.04
N SER A 966 -23.52 -12.21 31.37
CA SER A 966 -22.45 -12.01 30.38
C SER A 966 -21.07 -11.91 31.05
N GLU A 967 -20.96 -11.09 32.11
CA GLU A 967 -19.71 -10.95 32.88
C GLU A 967 -19.29 -12.28 33.53
N GLN A 968 -20.25 -13.08 34.05
CA GLN A 968 -19.95 -14.41 34.59
C GLN A 968 -19.58 -15.45 33.53
N GLN A 969 -20.01 -15.27 32.27
CA GLN A 969 -19.58 -16.14 31.16
C GLN A 969 -18.17 -15.79 30.71
N ASP A 970 -17.83 -14.51 30.60
CA ASP A 970 -16.50 -14.06 30.18
C ASP A 970 -15.43 -14.34 31.25
N GLU A 971 -15.72 -14.12 32.54
CA GLU A 971 -14.82 -14.52 33.65
C GLU A 971 -14.62 -16.05 33.72
N ARG A 972 -15.65 -16.84 33.37
CA ARG A 972 -15.55 -18.31 33.30
C ARG A 972 -14.68 -18.76 32.13
N ILE A 973 -14.74 -18.08 30.98
CA ILE A 973 -13.94 -18.41 29.81
C ILE A 973 -12.47 -18.05 30.06
N GLU A 974 -12.17 -16.86 30.58
CA GLU A 974 -10.80 -16.46 30.95
C GLU A 974 -10.21 -17.37 32.04
N GLY A 975 -11.02 -17.75 33.04
CA GLY A 975 -10.62 -18.70 34.08
C GLY A 975 -10.33 -20.10 33.54
N LEU A 976 -11.11 -20.57 32.56
CA LEU A 976 -10.92 -21.87 31.92
C LEU A 976 -9.66 -21.87 31.03
N GLU A 977 -9.41 -20.79 30.28
CA GLU A 977 -8.20 -20.63 29.47
C GLU A 977 -6.94 -20.56 30.33
N ALA A 978 -6.98 -19.84 31.46
CA ALA A 978 -5.89 -19.78 32.43
C ALA A 978 -5.63 -21.16 33.07
N MET A 979 -6.69 -21.92 33.37
CA MET A 979 -6.58 -23.28 33.92
C MET A 979 -6.04 -24.27 32.88
N MET A 980 -6.48 -24.20 31.63
CA MET A 980 -5.96 -25.02 30.52
C MET A 980 -4.49 -24.71 30.23
N ALA A 981 -4.08 -23.44 30.25
CA ALA A 981 -2.68 -23.04 30.12
C ALA A 981 -1.82 -23.55 31.30
N LYS A 982 -2.37 -23.59 32.52
CA LYS A 982 -1.71 -24.17 33.69
C LYS A 982 -1.59 -25.70 33.57
N MET A 983 -2.63 -26.37 33.07
CA MET A 983 -2.62 -27.82 32.83
C MET A 983 -1.62 -28.21 31.72
N GLN A 984 -1.55 -27.44 30.63
CA GLN A 984 -0.56 -27.62 29.57
C GLN A 984 0.88 -27.39 30.06
N ARG A 985 1.10 -26.42 30.96
CA ARG A 985 2.41 -26.22 31.62
C ARG A 985 2.79 -27.43 32.48
N THR A 986 1.84 -28.03 33.19
CA THR A 986 2.05 -29.25 33.99
C THR A 986 2.37 -30.46 33.11
N LEU A 987 1.65 -30.62 31.99
CA LEU A 987 1.91 -31.68 31.00
C LEU A 987 3.27 -31.51 30.31
N LYS A 988 3.67 -30.29 29.94
CA LYS A 988 5.04 -29.99 29.42
C LYS A 988 6.12 -30.30 30.48
N LYS A 989 5.88 -30.03 31.77
CA LYS A 989 6.80 -30.42 32.86
C LYS A 989 6.90 -31.94 33.02
N MET A 990 5.79 -32.67 32.89
CA MET A 990 5.79 -34.14 32.90
C MET A 990 6.51 -34.72 31.68
N ALA A 991 6.27 -34.19 30.47
CA ALA A 991 6.95 -34.62 29.25
C ALA A 991 8.47 -34.38 29.31
N ARG A 992 8.92 -33.26 29.90
CA ARG A 992 10.35 -32.99 30.14
C ARG A 992 10.96 -33.95 31.15
N LYS A 993 10.24 -34.30 32.22
CA LYS A 993 10.67 -35.33 33.18
C LYS A 993 10.73 -36.72 32.52
N LEU A 994 9.79 -37.04 31.64
CA LEU A 994 9.80 -38.29 30.87
C LEU A 994 11.03 -38.37 29.96
N LYS A 995 11.34 -37.30 29.19
CA LYS A 995 12.55 -37.23 28.35
C LYS A 995 13.85 -37.29 29.16
N TYR A 996 13.87 -36.73 30.38
CA TYR A 996 15.02 -36.85 31.29
C TYR A 996 15.21 -38.29 31.77
N VAL A 997 14.13 -38.99 32.13
CA VAL A 997 14.17 -40.42 32.46
C VAL A 997 14.58 -41.27 31.26
N GLU A 998 14.09 -40.93 30.06
CA GLU A 998 14.48 -41.57 28.79
C GLU A 998 15.97 -41.39 28.48
N SER A 999 16.55 -40.24 28.84
CA SER A 999 17.99 -39.97 28.68
C SER A 999 18.87 -40.76 29.65
N ILE A 1000 18.36 -41.08 30.85
CA ILE A 1000 19.06 -41.93 31.83
C ILE A 1000 19.04 -43.40 31.38
N CYS A 1001 18.02 -43.81 30.60
CA CYS A 1001 17.92 -45.16 30.05
C CYS A 1001 18.78 -45.41 28.79
N LEU A 1002 19.49 -44.41 28.26
CA LEU A 1002 20.20 -44.48 26.98
C LEU A 1002 21.74 -44.33 27.07
N GLU A 1003 22.37 -44.74 28.17
CA GLU A 1003 23.82 -45.06 28.14
C GLU A 1003 24.04 -46.52 27.74
N LYS A 1004 24.55 -46.72 26.52
CA LYS A 1004 24.81 -48.03 25.89
C LYS A 1004 26.14 -48.65 26.34
N PRO A 1005 26.26 -49.99 26.19
CA PRO A 1005 27.42 -50.56 25.53
C PRO A 1005 27.06 -51.39 24.26
N ILE A 1006 27.57 -50.90 23.13
CA ILE A 1006 28.31 -51.56 22.03
C ILE A 1006 27.88 -52.97 21.50
N LYS A 1007 27.46 -52.94 20.21
CA LYS A 1007 27.65 -53.86 19.03
C LYS A 1007 27.31 -55.37 19.12
N LYS A 1008 26.37 -55.85 18.28
CA LYS A 1008 26.59 -56.51 16.94
C LYS A 1008 25.30 -57.15 16.34
N LYS A 1009 25.12 -56.92 15.03
CA LYS A 1009 24.53 -57.70 13.90
C LYS A 1009 23.43 -58.78 14.08
N HIS A 1010 22.40 -58.61 13.23
CA HIS A 1010 21.61 -59.58 12.42
C HIS A 1010 20.95 -60.80 13.10
N GLU A 1011 19.60 -60.89 13.04
CA GLU A 1011 18.82 -61.85 12.21
C GLU A 1011 17.32 -61.81 12.57
N THR A 1012 16.48 -62.08 11.57
CA THR A 1012 15.02 -62.15 11.61
C THR A 1012 14.49 -63.35 12.39
N LYS A 1013 13.66 -63.12 13.41
CA LYS A 1013 12.73 -64.10 13.99
C LYS A 1013 11.47 -63.40 14.50
N HIS A 1014 10.29 -63.83 14.04
CA HIS A 1014 9.01 -63.45 14.63
C HIS A 1014 8.96 -63.94 16.08
N SER A 1015 8.95 -63.00 17.03
CA SER A 1015 8.67 -63.29 18.44
C SER A 1015 7.17 -63.15 18.67
N GLN A 1016 6.48 -64.27 18.91
CA GLN A 1016 5.15 -64.26 19.51
C GLN A 1016 5.29 -63.78 20.96
N THR A 1017 4.96 -62.53 21.21
CA THR A 1017 4.97 -61.93 22.56
C THR A 1017 3.69 -62.33 23.31
N ASN A 1018 3.85 -62.98 24.46
CA ASN A 1018 2.77 -63.13 25.44
C ASN A 1018 2.41 -61.75 26.01
N CYS A 1019 1.16 -61.56 26.40
CA CYS A 1019 0.68 -60.33 27.00
C CYS A 1019 0.74 -60.41 28.53
N LEU A 1020 0.87 -59.27 29.20
CA LEU A 1020 0.77 -59.16 30.65
C LEU A 1020 -0.39 -58.23 30.98
N ASP A 1021 -1.35 -58.69 31.79
CA ASP A 1021 -2.50 -57.87 32.17
C ASP A 1021 -2.18 -56.91 33.33
N SER A 1022 -3.18 -56.10 33.69
CA SER A 1022 -3.08 -55.10 34.76
C SER A 1022 -2.74 -55.69 36.12
N ASP A 1023 -3.02 -56.97 36.32
CA ASP A 1023 -2.82 -57.70 37.58
C ASP A 1023 -1.53 -58.54 37.55
N GLY A 1024 -0.77 -58.46 36.44
CA GLY A 1024 0.54 -59.08 36.26
C GLY A 1024 0.48 -60.52 35.76
N VAL A 1025 -0.67 -61.02 35.33
CA VAL A 1025 -0.85 -62.38 34.81
C VAL A 1025 -0.44 -62.43 33.33
N SER A 1026 0.33 -63.47 32.96
CA SER A 1026 0.82 -63.63 31.59
C SER A 1026 -0.09 -64.54 30.76
N TRP A 1027 -0.58 -64.01 29.65
CA TRP A 1027 -1.50 -64.68 28.73
C TRP A 1027 -0.81 -64.95 27.39
N LYS A 1028 -0.99 -66.14 26.84
CA LYS A 1028 -0.34 -66.53 25.59
C LYS A 1028 -0.97 -65.80 24.41
N ASN A 1029 -0.17 -65.56 23.38
CA ASN A 1029 -0.66 -64.95 22.15
C ASN A 1029 -1.78 -65.79 21.50
N GLY A 1030 -2.96 -65.21 21.33
CA GLY A 1030 -4.19 -65.84 20.84
C GLY A 1030 -5.15 -66.29 21.95
N GLU A 1031 -4.76 -66.22 23.21
CA GLU A 1031 -5.56 -66.64 24.37
C GLU A 1031 -6.56 -65.55 24.76
N SER A 1032 -7.80 -65.96 25.08
CA SER A 1032 -8.89 -65.06 25.50
C SER A 1032 -9.38 -65.46 26.90
N TRP A 1033 -9.74 -64.47 27.72
CA TRP A 1033 -10.21 -64.66 29.10
C TRP A 1033 -11.17 -63.54 29.50
N ASP A 1034 -12.08 -63.84 30.43
CA ASP A 1034 -12.98 -62.85 31.01
C ASP A 1034 -12.31 -62.16 32.20
N LYS A 1035 -12.14 -60.84 32.11
CA LYS A 1035 -11.60 -60.02 33.20
C LYS A 1035 -12.62 -59.82 34.31
N ASP A 1036 -13.88 -59.68 33.93
CA ASP A 1036 -15.05 -59.65 34.81
C ASP A 1036 -16.25 -60.20 34.05
N THR A 1037 -17.40 -60.33 34.71
CA THR A 1037 -18.63 -60.89 34.10
C THR A 1037 -19.10 -60.14 32.85
N CYS A 1038 -18.61 -58.92 32.57
CA CYS A 1038 -18.98 -58.11 31.42
C CYS A 1038 -17.86 -57.87 30.40
N THR A 1039 -16.63 -58.28 30.68
CA THR A 1039 -15.46 -57.87 29.91
C THR A 1039 -14.62 -59.06 29.49
N GLU A 1040 -14.64 -59.37 28.20
CA GLU A 1040 -13.80 -60.41 27.60
C GLU A 1040 -12.55 -59.76 26.98
N CYS A 1041 -11.38 -60.30 27.32
CA CYS A 1041 -10.07 -59.84 26.86
C CYS A 1041 -9.38 -60.92 26.02
N ASN A 1042 -8.56 -60.50 25.07
CA ASN A 1042 -7.67 -61.40 24.35
C ASN A 1042 -6.27 -60.83 24.12
N CYS A 1043 -5.29 -61.72 24.09
CA CYS A 1043 -3.90 -61.37 23.86
C CYS A 1043 -3.55 -61.48 22.37
N LEU A 1044 -3.12 -60.38 21.76
CA LEU A 1044 -2.73 -60.31 20.35
C LEU A 1044 -1.36 -59.63 20.22
N GLY A 1045 -0.32 -60.43 19.98
CA GLY A 1045 1.04 -60.00 19.69
C GLY A 1045 1.74 -59.26 20.82
N GLY A 1046 1.36 -59.50 22.08
CA GLY A 1046 1.88 -58.80 23.26
C GLY A 1046 1.00 -57.65 23.76
N PHE A 1047 -0.11 -57.36 23.06
CA PHE A 1047 -1.10 -56.36 23.45
C PHE A 1047 -2.41 -57.03 23.85
N ILE A 1048 -3.01 -56.55 24.94
CA ILE A 1048 -4.31 -57.04 25.41
C ILE A 1048 -5.40 -56.15 24.83
N ARG A 1049 -6.39 -56.76 24.19
CA ARG A 1049 -7.59 -56.09 23.72
C ARG A 1049 -8.79 -56.63 24.48
N CYS A 1050 -9.48 -55.77 25.21
CA CYS A 1050 -10.68 -56.12 25.96
C CYS A 1050 -11.92 -55.48 25.34
N THR A 1051 -13.03 -56.19 25.41
CA THR A 1051 -14.34 -55.76 24.92
C THR A 1051 -15.32 -55.88 26.07
N THR A 1052 -15.83 -54.74 26.53
CA THR A 1052 -16.81 -54.69 27.63
C THR A 1052 -18.21 -54.54 27.05
N LEU A 1053 -19.12 -55.43 27.43
CA LEU A 1053 -20.52 -55.37 27.06
C LEU A 1053 -21.18 -54.18 27.76
N GLN A 1054 -21.90 -53.35 26.99
CA GLN A 1054 -22.58 -52.17 27.52
C GLN A 1054 -24.06 -52.46 27.71
N CYS A 1055 -24.52 -52.47 28.96
CA CYS A 1055 -25.89 -52.86 29.30
C CYS A 1055 -26.91 -51.72 29.05
N PRO A 1056 -28.16 -52.04 28.66
CA PRO A 1056 -29.24 -51.07 28.57
C PRO A 1056 -29.63 -50.51 29.95
N VAL A 1057 -30.07 -49.24 29.99
CA VAL A 1057 -30.56 -48.58 31.22
C VAL A 1057 -32.07 -48.75 31.30
N CYS A 1058 -32.59 -49.27 32.41
CA CYS A 1058 -34.03 -49.41 32.67
C CYS A 1058 -34.38 -48.98 34.09
N GLU A 1059 -35.64 -48.62 34.33
CA GLU A 1059 -36.07 -47.95 35.58
C GLU A 1059 -36.03 -48.86 36.82
N ASN A 1060 -36.11 -50.19 36.67
CA ASN A 1060 -36.00 -51.16 37.76
C ASN A 1060 -35.08 -52.35 37.37
N PRO A 1061 -33.76 -52.16 37.34
CA PRO A 1061 -32.82 -53.21 36.98
C PRO A 1061 -32.65 -54.20 38.14
N ARG A 1062 -32.91 -55.49 37.89
CA ARG A 1062 -32.68 -56.55 38.87
C ARG A 1062 -31.41 -57.33 38.50
N GLN A 1063 -30.36 -57.14 39.28
CA GLN A 1063 -29.08 -57.83 39.06
C GLN A 1063 -29.22 -59.32 39.35
N VAL A 1064 -28.84 -60.17 38.40
CA VAL A 1064 -28.73 -61.62 38.58
C VAL A 1064 -27.28 -61.97 38.84
N GLU A 1065 -27.03 -62.77 39.86
CA GLU A 1065 -25.68 -63.15 40.28
C GLU A 1065 -25.02 -64.03 39.21
N GLY A 1066 -23.93 -63.54 38.60
CA GLY A 1066 -23.18 -64.22 37.53
C GLY A 1066 -23.46 -63.73 36.10
N GLU A 1067 -24.49 -62.91 35.88
CA GLU A 1067 -24.81 -62.31 34.57
C GLU A 1067 -24.24 -60.89 34.45
N CYS A 1068 -23.80 -60.51 33.25
CA CYS A 1068 -23.26 -59.16 33.01
C CYS A 1068 -24.32 -58.07 33.21
N CYS A 1069 -25.47 -58.20 32.53
CA CYS A 1069 -26.49 -57.16 32.51
C CYS A 1069 -27.65 -57.50 33.45
N PRO A 1070 -28.21 -56.49 34.15
CA PRO A 1070 -29.39 -56.70 34.97
C PRO A 1070 -30.60 -57.08 34.10
N LEU A 1071 -31.47 -57.95 34.63
CA LEU A 1071 -32.77 -58.21 34.03
C LEU A 1071 -33.67 -57.00 34.26
N CYS A 1072 -34.25 -56.49 33.18
CA CYS A 1072 -35.25 -55.43 33.22
C CYS A 1072 -36.63 -56.10 33.21
N ASP A 1073 -37.41 -55.90 34.26
CA ASP A 1073 -38.81 -56.33 34.28
C ASP A 1073 -39.59 -55.52 33.23
N VAL A 1074 -40.25 -56.21 32.31
CA VAL A 1074 -41.06 -55.57 31.26
C VAL A 1074 -42.50 -55.52 31.76
N GLU A 1075 -42.97 -54.33 32.11
CA GLU A 1075 -44.40 -53.98 32.12
C GLU A 1075 -44.66 -52.77 31.23
#